data_AF-A0A4U2Z4S0-F1
#
_entry.id   AF-A0A4U2Z4S0-F1
#
_cell.length_a   1.000
_cell.length_b   1.000
_cell.length_c   1.000
_cell.angle_alpha   90.00
_cell.angle_beta   90.00
_cell.angle_gamma   90.00
#
_symmetry.space_group_name_H-M   'P 1'
#
loop_
_entity.id
_entity.type
_entity.pdbx_description
1 polymer ?
#
loop_
_entity_poly.entity_id
_entity_poly.type
_entity_poly.pdbx_seq_one_letter_code
_entity_poly.pdbx_strand_id
1 'polypeptide(L)'
;MSKLTFSIFLTYLLLGIYVLGVAIRGPYISILVDTSSTLPVIIHPYYSEWAQQKKIEQGDIILSIDQKPAKGFGSSQADNYITTAKELTLLKPDGTVQTVQIKHRDLPEELYLQIVFPMFYFILCLSVAIYLWQRNNHTLITKLLMLFLLTCSLAYTSVGASSRGNIIGMIINGICLVLCLVLIIHFLQQYYRFLHIKWKYIDVKWLYFLPFVILCCFFIEMLIPQFSVITPIVTVSLFAVLVLYAIYILLTSYLQTRLAKIRLIAISCIVPFLPFLLLFVVPEILGYNAIIRPEISVLFILFIPFSFIFIQVNERLFDIEYQLSRFRYYSSLAFFSSFILSSLLAILFLDHLSIEMMIVFFIIIFIGFIASFYVKEQLDFKHRKIIFSSSGDYVHNLYAAVKRISKAKSQQELLTSLKYEITEKLGTTAFTLETIVEDVPFSRGEIQVESQLTQLLIHDTVDEKILLRIRHTLHKEELLWLELLALYVSMFIDSLKLIEDLVRDIQHMKDTHNTQLPWLDKLLWNIIEKEKSILAQELHDTILQEQLHLARELDVIASSPIIEEKKVLDIREQLLNASKDLREYCENLSPPLLDTFGLEMALKKLVQKVKIRANFLLNTQIDRVQFQDPTLHLVVYRLVQELLNNAIKHADASKVSLKLLAINHGFVLQYDDNGIGCNIEDLMQSSASMGINGIRERVRAFNGDMTITSKPNDGMHIYIQIQEECEEPYK
;
A
#
# COMPACT_ATOMS: atom_id res chain seq x y z
N MET A 1 7.56 -10.97 22.97
CA MET A 1 7.78 -12.07 22.01
C MET A 1 7.18 -13.35 22.56
N SER A 2 6.57 -14.21 21.72
CA SER A 2 6.31 -15.59 22.17
C SER A 2 7.64 -16.28 22.45
N LYS A 3 7.71 -17.20 23.43
CA LYS A 3 8.96 -17.90 23.78
C LYS A 3 9.63 -18.55 22.57
N LEU A 4 8.84 -19.13 21.66
CA LEU A 4 9.31 -19.75 20.43
C LEU A 4 9.92 -18.74 19.45
N THR A 5 9.23 -17.62 19.19
CA THR A 5 9.77 -16.57 18.29
C THR A 5 11.06 -15.95 18.85
N PHE A 6 11.14 -15.72 20.16
CA PHE A 6 12.37 -15.22 20.78
C PHE A 6 13.52 -16.21 20.63
N SER A 7 13.25 -17.51 20.83
CA SER A 7 14.24 -18.56 20.63
C SER A 7 14.79 -18.57 19.19
N ILE A 8 13.93 -18.41 18.18
CA ILE A 8 14.34 -18.36 16.77
C ILE A 8 15.30 -17.18 16.54
N PHE A 9 14.93 -15.96 16.95
CA PHE A 9 15.79 -14.79 16.80
C PHE A 9 17.13 -14.96 17.51
N LEU A 10 17.12 -15.53 18.72
CA LEU A 10 18.33 -15.79 19.48
C LEU A 10 19.23 -16.80 18.76
N THR A 11 18.68 -17.87 18.18
CA THR A 11 19.44 -18.86 17.41
C THR A 11 20.11 -18.24 16.19
N TYR A 12 19.37 -17.48 15.36
CA TYR A 12 19.95 -16.80 14.20
C TYR A 12 21.01 -15.77 14.60
N LEU A 13 20.80 -15.04 15.71
CA LEU A 13 21.77 -14.09 16.25
C LEU A 13 23.07 -14.78 16.65
N LEU A 14 22.99 -15.86 17.42
CA LEU A 14 24.16 -16.61 17.88
C LEU A 14 24.93 -17.25 16.73
N LEU A 15 24.23 -17.85 15.75
CA LEU A 15 24.85 -18.43 14.56
C LEU A 15 25.52 -17.35 13.70
N GLY A 16 24.85 -16.21 13.49
CA GLY A 16 25.40 -15.07 12.74
C GLY A 16 26.67 -14.50 13.38
N ILE A 17 26.67 -14.31 14.71
CA ILE A 17 27.85 -13.86 15.46
C ILE A 17 28.98 -14.88 15.36
N TYR A 18 28.67 -16.18 15.44
CA TYR A 18 29.66 -17.24 15.31
C TYR A 18 30.36 -17.21 13.95
N VAL A 19 29.61 -17.24 12.84
CA VAL A 19 30.20 -17.29 11.49
C VAL A 19 30.96 -16.01 11.16
N LEU A 20 30.46 -14.84 11.60
CA LEU A 20 31.16 -13.58 11.44
C LEU A 20 32.45 -13.54 12.27
N GLY A 21 32.41 -14.09 13.50
CA GLY A 21 33.59 -14.25 14.35
C GLY A 21 34.65 -15.16 13.73
N VAL A 22 34.25 -16.20 12.98
CA VAL A 22 35.18 -17.03 12.19
C VAL A 22 35.79 -16.22 11.04
N ALA A 23 34.99 -15.44 10.31
CA ALA A 23 35.48 -14.61 9.20
C ALA A 23 36.51 -13.57 9.66
N ILE A 24 36.32 -12.95 10.83
CA ILE A 24 37.22 -11.92 11.39
C ILE A 24 38.54 -12.50 11.95
N ARG A 25 38.60 -13.81 12.24
CA ARG A 25 39.77 -14.42 12.91
C ARG A 25 41.03 -14.47 12.06
N GLY A 26 40.91 -14.46 10.73
CA GLY A 26 42.03 -14.53 9.81
C GLY A 26 41.65 -14.06 8.40
N PRO A 27 42.57 -13.42 7.67
CA PRO A 27 42.30 -12.96 6.32
C PRO A 27 42.16 -14.16 5.37
N TYR A 28 41.28 -14.02 4.40
CA TYR A 28 41.11 -14.95 3.29
C TYR A 28 42.06 -14.55 2.17
N ILE A 29 42.88 -15.48 1.69
CA ILE A 29 43.93 -15.19 0.69
C ILE A 29 43.88 -16.11 -0.54
N SER A 30 43.30 -17.31 -0.38
CA SER A 30 43.03 -18.28 -1.46
C SER A 30 44.17 -18.48 -2.48
N ILE A 31 45.41 -18.71 -2.02
CA ILE A 31 46.56 -18.87 -2.91
C ILE A 31 46.58 -20.29 -3.49
N LEU A 32 46.56 -20.42 -4.81
CA LEU A 32 46.74 -21.71 -5.48
C LEU A 32 48.21 -22.15 -5.41
N VAL A 33 48.43 -23.37 -4.93
CA VAL A 33 49.76 -23.96 -4.75
C VAL A 33 49.87 -25.33 -5.42
N ASP A 34 51.04 -25.60 -5.99
CA ASP A 34 51.43 -26.93 -6.45
C ASP A 34 51.92 -27.73 -5.25
N THR A 35 51.27 -28.86 -4.98
CA THR A 35 51.57 -29.78 -3.88
C THR A 35 52.31 -31.04 -4.35
N SER A 36 52.67 -31.12 -5.64
CA SER A 36 53.42 -32.26 -6.20
C SER A 36 54.85 -32.37 -5.64
N SER A 37 55.43 -31.26 -5.18
CA SER A 37 56.70 -31.18 -4.48
C SER A 37 56.56 -31.33 -2.96
N THR A 38 57.65 -31.69 -2.25
CA THR A 38 57.64 -31.85 -0.78
C THR A 38 57.26 -30.59 0.01
N LEU A 39 57.35 -29.43 -0.63
CA LEU A 39 56.91 -28.14 -0.13
C LEU A 39 56.00 -27.49 -1.19
N PRO A 40 54.93 -26.78 -0.77
CA PRO A 40 54.01 -26.16 -1.72
C PRO A 40 54.63 -24.97 -2.45
N VAL A 41 54.45 -24.92 -3.77
CA VAL A 41 54.95 -23.85 -4.66
C VAL A 41 53.80 -22.97 -5.11
N ILE A 42 53.94 -21.65 -5.04
CA ILE A 42 52.89 -20.72 -5.46
C ILE A 42 52.70 -20.79 -6.98
N ILE A 43 51.47 -21.12 -7.42
CA ILE A 43 51.08 -21.09 -8.84
C ILE A 43 50.43 -19.74 -9.16
N HIS A 44 49.37 -19.38 -8.45
CA HIS A 44 48.63 -18.16 -8.73
C HIS A 44 47.99 -17.59 -7.45
N PRO A 45 48.33 -16.36 -7.04
CA PRO A 45 47.66 -15.68 -5.93
C PRO A 45 46.26 -15.19 -6.36
N TYR A 46 45.23 -15.41 -5.54
CA TYR A 46 43.87 -14.93 -5.84
C TYR A 46 43.76 -13.41 -5.88
N TYR A 47 44.49 -12.70 -5.00
CA TYR A 47 44.60 -11.24 -4.99
C TYR A 47 45.92 -10.80 -5.62
N SER A 48 45.95 -10.65 -6.94
CA SER A 48 47.17 -10.36 -7.72
C SER A 48 47.83 -9.03 -7.35
N GLU A 49 47.07 -7.95 -7.16
CA GLU A 49 47.62 -6.64 -6.78
C GLU A 49 48.28 -6.66 -5.40
N TRP A 50 47.63 -7.28 -4.42
CA TRP A 50 48.19 -7.44 -3.07
C TRP A 50 49.46 -8.30 -3.10
N ALA A 51 49.44 -9.39 -3.87
CA ALA A 51 50.60 -10.25 -4.04
C ALA A 51 51.79 -9.49 -4.63
N GLN A 52 51.56 -8.68 -5.68
CA GLN A 52 52.59 -7.80 -6.24
C GLN A 52 53.14 -6.79 -5.21
N GLN A 53 52.27 -6.13 -4.43
CA GLN A 53 52.69 -5.18 -3.39
C GLN A 53 53.55 -5.84 -2.30
N LYS A 54 53.22 -7.08 -1.92
CA LYS A 54 54.00 -7.86 -0.93
C LYS A 54 55.18 -8.62 -1.56
N LYS A 55 55.43 -8.44 -2.86
CA LYS A 55 56.45 -9.14 -3.65
C LYS A 55 56.31 -10.66 -3.56
N ILE A 56 55.10 -11.18 -3.63
CA ILE A 56 54.81 -12.61 -3.72
C ILE A 56 54.71 -12.95 -5.22
N GLU A 57 55.50 -13.91 -5.68
CA GLU A 57 55.64 -14.25 -7.08
C GLU A 57 55.29 -15.72 -7.34
N GLN A 58 54.92 -16.02 -8.59
CA GLN A 58 54.74 -17.39 -9.05
C GLN A 58 56.09 -18.12 -9.00
N GLY A 59 56.11 -19.31 -8.41
CA GLY A 59 57.33 -20.11 -8.20
C GLY A 59 57.95 -19.96 -6.80
N ASP A 60 57.46 -19.05 -5.95
CA ASP A 60 57.89 -18.96 -4.56
C ASP A 60 57.52 -20.25 -3.79
N ILE A 61 58.47 -20.78 -3.00
CA ILE A 61 58.26 -21.98 -2.19
C ILE A 61 57.81 -21.58 -0.79
N ILE A 62 56.75 -22.17 -0.28
CA ILE A 62 56.25 -21.85 1.07
C ILE A 62 56.92 -22.76 2.09
N LEU A 63 57.62 -22.15 3.05
CA LEU A 63 58.31 -22.84 4.15
C LEU A 63 57.41 -23.06 5.36
N SER A 64 56.62 -22.05 5.73
CA SER A 64 55.69 -22.12 6.86
C SER A 64 54.44 -21.25 6.64
N ILE A 65 53.33 -21.68 7.25
CA ILE A 65 52.03 -20.99 7.28
C ILE A 65 51.67 -20.82 8.76
N ASP A 66 51.48 -19.58 9.22
CA ASP A 66 51.20 -19.26 10.63
C ASP A 66 52.17 -19.94 11.60
N GLN A 67 53.47 -19.90 11.27
CA GLN A 67 54.58 -20.49 12.02
C GLN A 67 54.58 -22.03 12.08
N LYS A 68 53.64 -22.70 11.40
CA LYS A 68 53.63 -24.15 11.24
C LYS A 68 54.35 -24.54 9.94
N PRO A 69 55.19 -25.59 9.95
CA PRO A 69 55.91 -26.01 8.74
C PRO A 69 54.93 -26.42 7.64
N ALA A 70 55.15 -25.94 6.42
CA ALA A 70 54.32 -26.26 5.25
C ALA A 70 54.59 -27.66 4.66
N LYS A 71 55.52 -28.41 5.25
CA LYS A 71 55.88 -29.77 4.85
C LYS A 71 54.70 -30.71 5.11
N GLY A 72 54.20 -31.35 4.04
CA GLY A 72 53.02 -32.22 4.11
C GLY A 72 51.68 -31.50 3.92
N PHE A 73 51.68 -30.19 3.62
CA PHE A 73 50.48 -29.49 3.18
C PHE A 73 49.93 -30.14 1.89
N GLY A 74 48.62 -30.42 1.84
CA GLY A 74 47.97 -31.12 0.71
C GLY A 74 48.00 -32.66 0.76
N SER A 75 48.70 -33.30 1.71
CA SER A 75 48.77 -34.77 1.79
C SER A 75 47.50 -35.45 2.34
N SER A 76 46.54 -34.68 2.88
CA SER A 76 45.27 -35.16 3.43
C SER A 76 44.05 -34.32 3.04
N GLN A 77 44.25 -33.19 2.36
CA GLN A 77 43.21 -32.27 1.91
C GLN A 77 43.25 -32.19 0.39
N ALA A 78 42.11 -32.39 -0.27
CA ALA A 78 41.97 -32.28 -1.72
C ALA A 78 42.14 -30.83 -2.25
N ASP A 79 42.49 -29.88 -1.38
CA ASP A 79 42.58 -28.47 -1.70
C ASP A 79 44.02 -28.06 -1.99
N ASN A 80 44.28 -27.73 -3.25
CA ASN A 80 45.52 -27.07 -3.70
C ASN A 80 45.54 -25.57 -3.32
N TYR A 81 44.74 -25.15 -2.35
CA TYR A 81 44.57 -23.74 -2.00
C TYR A 81 44.91 -23.49 -0.54
N ILE A 82 45.75 -22.47 -0.29
CA ILE A 82 45.90 -21.88 1.04
C ILE A 82 44.79 -20.85 1.21
N THR A 83 43.72 -21.23 1.89
CA THR A 83 42.53 -20.38 2.05
C THR A 83 42.75 -19.23 3.03
N THR A 84 43.49 -19.46 4.12
CA THR A 84 43.76 -18.47 5.17
C THR A 84 45.19 -18.56 5.71
N ALA A 85 45.80 -17.40 5.96
CA ALA A 85 47.06 -17.27 6.69
C ALA A 85 47.20 -15.85 7.27
N LYS A 86 47.71 -15.72 8.48
CA LYS A 86 48.16 -14.45 9.08
C LYS A 86 49.62 -14.16 8.77
N GLU A 87 50.40 -15.20 8.57
CA GLU A 87 51.84 -15.12 8.29
C GLU A 87 52.25 -16.21 7.30
N LEU A 88 53.00 -15.83 6.27
CA LEU A 88 53.63 -16.75 5.32
C LEU A 88 55.13 -16.54 5.32
N THR A 89 55.90 -17.63 5.44
CA THR A 89 57.34 -17.59 5.19
C THR A 89 57.63 -18.25 3.85
N LEU A 90 58.19 -17.47 2.94
CA LEU A 90 58.47 -17.83 1.55
C LEU A 90 59.98 -17.97 1.33
N LEU A 91 60.37 -18.92 0.49
CA LEU A 91 61.70 -19.04 -0.09
C LEU A 91 61.62 -18.63 -1.55
N LYS A 92 62.32 -17.56 -1.88
CA LYS A 92 62.42 -17.01 -3.23
C LYS A 92 63.30 -17.88 -4.12
N PRO A 93 63.14 -17.79 -5.46
CA PRO A 93 64.01 -18.50 -6.42
C PRO A 93 65.50 -18.12 -6.29
N ASP A 94 65.80 -16.93 -5.78
CA ASP A 94 67.16 -16.45 -5.51
C ASP A 94 67.76 -16.96 -4.18
N GLY A 95 67.00 -17.78 -3.44
CA GLY A 95 67.40 -18.36 -2.15
C GLY A 95 67.13 -17.47 -0.94
N THR A 96 66.54 -16.27 -1.12
CA THR A 96 66.19 -15.40 0.00
C THR A 96 64.93 -15.87 0.72
N VAL A 97 64.91 -15.76 2.06
CA VAL A 97 63.73 -16.07 2.87
C VAL A 97 62.99 -14.79 3.21
N GLN A 98 61.71 -14.72 2.85
CA GLN A 98 60.85 -13.57 3.09
C GLN A 98 59.66 -13.97 3.96
N THR A 99 59.46 -13.27 5.07
CA THR A 99 58.26 -13.45 5.91
C THR A 99 57.27 -12.32 5.65
N VAL A 100 56.06 -12.67 5.24
CA VAL A 100 54.96 -11.75 4.93
C VAL A 100 53.89 -11.87 6.00
N GLN A 101 53.68 -10.77 6.72
CA GLN A 101 52.54 -10.61 7.64
C GLN A 101 51.32 -10.10 6.85
N ILE A 102 50.19 -10.76 7.08
CA ILE A 102 48.94 -10.56 6.34
C ILE A 102 47.87 -10.08 7.31
N LYS A 103 47.30 -8.90 7.02
CA LYS A 103 46.20 -8.31 7.78
C LYS A 103 45.01 -8.07 6.86
N HIS A 104 43.79 -8.10 7.41
CA HIS A 104 42.57 -7.77 6.65
C HIS A 104 42.64 -6.38 5.97
N ARG A 105 43.31 -5.41 6.59
CA ARG A 105 43.49 -4.06 6.00
C ARG A 105 44.37 -4.05 4.76
N ASP A 106 45.21 -5.06 4.59
CA ASP A 106 46.07 -5.18 3.41
C ASP A 106 45.27 -5.70 2.21
N LEU A 107 44.06 -6.24 2.44
CA LEU A 107 43.17 -6.84 1.44
C LEU A 107 41.79 -6.15 1.50
N PRO A 108 41.65 -4.92 0.98
CA PRO A 108 40.40 -4.17 1.08
C PRO A 108 39.22 -4.90 0.44
N GLU A 109 39.40 -5.57 -0.70
CA GLU A 109 38.34 -6.36 -1.35
C GLU A 109 37.79 -7.46 -0.43
N GLU A 110 38.67 -8.22 0.22
CA GLU A 110 38.29 -9.27 1.18
C GLU A 110 37.51 -8.69 2.35
N LEU A 111 38.05 -7.62 2.96
CA LEU A 111 37.44 -6.96 4.11
C LEU A 111 36.00 -6.50 3.80
N TYR A 112 35.79 -5.85 2.65
CA TYR A 112 34.47 -5.34 2.29
C TYR A 112 33.49 -6.46 1.92
N LEU A 113 33.90 -7.38 1.04
CA LEU A 113 33.02 -8.38 0.48
C LEU A 113 32.71 -9.53 1.45
N GLN A 114 33.66 -9.93 2.31
CA GLN A 114 33.48 -11.07 3.22
C GLN A 114 33.13 -10.69 4.66
N ILE A 115 33.35 -9.44 5.08
CA ILE A 115 33.10 -9.01 6.46
C ILE A 115 32.10 -7.85 6.50
N VAL A 116 32.42 -6.70 5.89
CA VAL A 116 31.62 -5.47 6.05
C VAL A 116 30.21 -5.60 5.46
N PHE A 117 30.09 -6.01 4.20
CA PHE A 117 28.77 -6.14 3.56
C PHE A 117 27.90 -7.24 4.17
N PRO A 118 28.41 -8.45 4.47
CA PRO A 118 27.62 -9.46 5.17
C PRO A 118 27.19 -9.00 6.56
N MET A 119 28.05 -8.32 7.32
CA MET A 119 27.70 -7.78 8.63
C MET A 119 26.58 -6.73 8.52
N PHE A 120 26.70 -5.79 7.58
CA PHE A 120 25.67 -4.79 7.33
C PHE A 120 24.34 -5.43 6.93
N TYR A 121 24.37 -6.39 6.01
CA TYR A 121 23.18 -7.12 5.56
C TYR A 121 22.50 -7.88 6.69
N PHE A 122 23.28 -8.48 7.58
CA PHE A 122 22.77 -9.19 8.75
C PHE A 122 22.04 -8.25 9.71
N ILE A 123 22.65 -7.11 10.03
CA ILE A 123 22.04 -6.08 10.89
C ILE A 123 20.77 -5.52 10.24
N LEU A 124 20.79 -5.26 8.94
CA LEU A 124 19.63 -4.79 8.19
C LEU A 124 18.48 -5.80 8.26
N CYS A 125 18.72 -7.06 7.90
CA CYS A 125 17.68 -8.11 7.91
C CYS A 125 17.14 -8.36 9.32
N LEU A 126 18.01 -8.32 10.34
CA LEU A 126 17.61 -8.44 11.75
C LEU A 126 16.69 -7.27 12.15
N SER A 127 17.05 -6.05 11.79
CA SER A 127 16.27 -4.84 12.07
C SER A 127 14.89 -4.89 11.39
N VAL A 128 14.85 -5.30 10.13
CA VAL A 128 13.61 -5.48 9.38
C VAL A 128 12.76 -6.58 9.99
N ALA A 129 13.35 -7.73 10.36
CA ALA A 129 12.61 -8.81 11.00
C ALA A 129 12.03 -8.37 12.36
N ILE A 130 12.75 -7.59 13.17
CA ILE A 130 12.24 -7.01 14.42
C ILE A 130 11.09 -6.03 14.14
N TYR A 131 11.23 -5.17 13.13
CA TYR A 131 10.18 -4.25 12.72
C TYR A 131 8.90 -4.98 12.30
N LEU A 132 9.02 -6.00 11.46
CA LEU A 132 7.91 -6.85 11.02
C LEU A 132 7.24 -7.56 12.20
N TRP A 133 8.03 -8.00 13.17
CA TRP A 133 7.56 -8.61 14.39
C TRP A 133 6.74 -7.63 15.25
N GLN A 134 7.22 -6.40 15.45
CA GLN A 134 6.52 -5.40 16.26
C GLN A 134 5.19 -4.98 15.64
N ARG A 135 5.13 -4.87 14.30
CA ARG A 135 3.97 -4.33 13.59
C ARG A 135 2.88 -5.37 13.30
N ASN A 136 3.22 -6.63 13.02
CA ASN A 136 2.22 -7.60 12.54
C ASN A 136 2.55 -9.10 12.79
N ASN A 137 2.90 -9.48 14.03
CA ASN A 137 3.30 -10.87 14.36
C ASN A 137 2.16 -11.91 14.44
N HIS A 138 0.91 -11.53 14.19
CA HIS A 138 -0.23 -12.44 14.38
C HIS A 138 -0.45 -13.38 13.18
N THR A 139 0.05 -13.05 11.99
CA THR A 139 -0.18 -13.86 10.78
C THR A 139 0.99 -14.82 10.48
N LEU A 140 0.66 -16.00 9.94
CA LEU A 140 1.67 -16.98 9.51
C LEU A 140 2.57 -16.42 8.38
N ILE A 141 2.00 -15.58 7.51
CA ILE A 141 2.69 -14.95 6.37
C ILE A 141 3.88 -14.11 6.85
N THR A 142 3.66 -13.24 7.84
CA THR A 142 4.72 -12.38 8.40
C THR A 142 5.82 -13.22 9.07
N LYS A 143 5.46 -14.34 9.72
CA LYS A 143 6.45 -15.26 10.32
C LYS A 143 7.35 -15.92 9.27
N LEU A 144 6.76 -16.38 8.17
CA LEU A 144 7.51 -16.98 7.06
C LEU A 144 8.43 -15.96 6.40
N LEU A 145 7.97 -14.73 6.20
CA LEU A 145 8.79 -13.66 5.65
C LEU A 145 9.98 -13.30 6.57
N MET A 146 9.77 -13.21 7.88
CA MET A 146 10.85 -12.98 8.84
C MET A 146 11.89 -14.11 8.80
N LEU A 147 11.45 -15.37 8.81
CA LEU A 147 12.33 -16.53 8.71
C LEU A 147 13.12 -16.54 7.41
N PHE A 148 12.47 -16.20 6.29
CA PHE A 148 13.12 -16.07 5.00
C PHE A 148 14.25 -15.03 5.03
N LEU A 149 13.97 -13.80 5.51
CA LEU A 149 14.96 -12.73 5.61
C LEU A 149 16.15 -13.11 6.49
N LEU A 150 15.90 -13.71 7.65
CA LEU A 150 16.95 -14.17 8.57
C LEU A 150 17.77 -15.33 7.97
N THR A 151 17.16 -16.19 7.16
CA THR A 151 17.86 -17.30 6.48
C THR A 151 18.70 -16.81 5.32
N CYS A 152 18.21 -15.86 4.53
CA CYS A 152 19.01 -15.20 3.49
C CYS A 152 20.23 -14.48 4.09
N SER A 153 20.04 -13.77 5.21
CA SER A 153 21.16 -13.08 5.86
C SER A 153 22.19 -14.04 6.45
N LEU A 154 21.73 -15.17 7.02
CA LEU A 154 22.63 -16.19 7.54
C LEU A 154 23.39 -16.94 6.42
N ALA A 155 22.73 -17.22 5.29
CA ALA A 155 23.41 -17.77 4.11
C ALA A 155 24.57 -16.86 3.69
N TYR A 156 24.33 -15.55 3.54
CA TYR A 156 25.38 -14.62 3.13
C TYR A 156 26.51 -14.47 4.16
N THR A 157 26.20 -14.31 5.45
CA THR A 157 27.23 -14.19 6.49
C THR A 157 28.07 -15.45 6.66
N SER A 158 27.50 -16.62 6.37
CA SER A 158 28.22 -17.89 6.44
C SER A 158 29.22 -18.09 5.30
N VAL A 159 29.15 -17.33 4.20
CA VAL A 159 30.09 -17.42 3.07
C VAL A 159 31.54 -17.20 3.52
N GLY A 160 31.80 -16.18 4.34
CA GLY A 160 33.16 -15.90 4.84
C GLY A 160 33.72 -17.01 5.74
N ALA A 161 32.88 -17.72 6.50
CA ALA A 161 33.31 -18.88 7.27
C ALA A 161 33.51 -20.11 6.36
N SER A 162 32.62 -20.30 5.39
CA SER A 162 32.66 -21.40 4.41
C SER A 162 33.92 -21.34 3.54
N SER A 163 34.25 -20.16 3.00
CA SER A 163 35.45 -19.96 2.15
C SER A 163 36.77 -20.24 2.89
N ARG A 164 36.77 -20.09 4.22
CA ARG A 164 37.93 -20.37 5.09
C ARG A 164 38.06 -21.82 5.54
N GLY A 165 37.28 -22.74 4.98
CA GLY A 165 37.38 -24.16 5.36
C GLY A 165 36.65 -24.53 6.65
N ASN A 166 35.84 -23.64 7.23
CA ASN A 166 35.15 -23.95 8.49
C ASN A 166 33.95 -24.88 8.25
N ILE A 167 34.01 -26.11 8.79
CA ILE A 167 32.99 -27.14 8.63
C ILE A 167 31.59 -26.65 9.06
N ILE A 168 31.50 -25.98 10.21
CA ILE A 168 30.22 -25.45 10.70
C ILE A 168 29.68 -24.36 9.76
N GLY A 169 30.55 -23.48 9.28
CA GLY A 169 30.24 -22.46 8.28
C GLY A 169 29.72 -23.06 6.97
N MET A 170 30.36 -24.11 6.46
CA MET A 170 29.94 -24.83 5.24
C MET A 170 28.54 -25.46 5.40
N ILE A 171 28.30 -26.15 6.53
CA ILE A 171 27.00 -26.76 6.83
C ILE A 171 25.91 -25.68 6.92
N ILE A 172 26.17 -24.60 7.66
CA ILE A 172 25.22 -23.48 7.79
C ILE A 172 24.94 -22.88 6.41
N ASN A 173 25.97 -22.65 5.60
CA ASN A 173 25.82 -22.06 4.27
C ASN A 173 24.96 -22.94 3.38
N GLY A 174 25.30 -24.23 3.23
CA GLY A 174 24.56 -25.15 2.37
C GLY A 174 23.10 -25.33 2.79
N ILE A 175 22.82 -25.48 4.10
CA ILE A 175 21.46 -25.61 4.60
C ILE A 175 20.66 -24.33 4.36
N CYS A 176 21.22 -23.16 4.71
CA CYS A 176 20.52 -21.88 4.57
C CYS A 176 20.24 -21.51 3.11
N LEU A 177 21.16 -21.84 2.20
CA LEU A 177 21.05 -21.55 0.78
C LEU A 177 19.86 -22.29 0.15
N VAL A 178 19.59 -23.54 0.58
CA VAL A 178 18.38 -24.29 0.15
C VAL A 178 17.14 -23.87 0.95
N LEU A 179 17.25 -23.74 2.27
CA LEU A 179 16.13 -23.43 3.16
C LEU A 179 15.49 -22.06 2.86
N CYS A 180 16.27 -21.06 2.44
CA CYS A 180 15.71 -19.75 2.09
C CYS A 180 14.71 -19.86 0.94
N LEU A 181 14.98 -20.70 -0.06
CA LEU A 181 14.07 -20.91 -1.19
C LEU A 181 12.84 -21.75 -0.81
N VAL A 182 12.99 -22.72 0.09
CA VAL A 182 11.84 -23.44 0.65
C VAL A 182 10.92 -22.47 1.41
N LEU A 183 11.49 -21.58 2.21
CA LEU A 183 10.74 -20.58 2.98
C LEU A 183 10.01 -19.57 2.09
N ILE A 184 10.63 -19.08 1.00
CA ILE A 184 9.93 -18.17 0.09
C ILE A 184 8.81 -18.88 -0.66
N ILE A 185 8.98 -20.15 -1.05
CA ILE A 185 7.90 -20.93 -1.68
C ILE A 185 6.75 -21.16 -0.68
N HIS A 186 7.04 -21.43 0.60
CA HIS A 186 6.03 -21.52 1.65
C HIS A 186 5.29 -20.19 1.84
N PHE A 187 6.03 -19.08 1.86
CA PHE A 187 5.46 -17.75 1.93
C PHE A 187 4.50 -17.53 0.75
N LEU A 188 4.89 -17.88 -0.48
CA LEU A 188 4.02 -17.80 -1.65
C LEU A 188 2.78 -18.67 -1.48
N GLN A 189 2.89 -19.92 -1.05
CA GLN A 189 1.72 -20.78 -0.82
C GLN A 189 0.69 -20.15 0.11
N GLN A 190 1.14 -19.61 1.24
CA GLN A 190 0.25 -19.00 2.21
C GLN A 190 -0.29 -17.64 1.74
N TYR A 191 0.53 -16.85 1.05
CA TYR A 191 0.11 -15.58 0.48
C TYR A 191 -0.97 -15.75 -0.61
N TYR A 192 -0.85 -16.79 -1.42
CA TYR A 192 -1.84 -17.13 -2.45
C TYR A 192 -3.16 -17.58 -1.83
N ARG A 193 -3.11 -18.35 -0.74
CA ARG A 193 -4.30 -18.71 0.04
C ARG A 193 -4.97 -17.48 0.63
N PHE A 194 -4.20 -16.50 1.09
CA PHE A 194 -4.72 -15.21 1.56
C PHE A 194 -5.38 -14.39 0.44
N LEU A 195 -4.89 -14.49 -0.79
CA LEU A 195 -5.52 -13.89 -1.98
C LEU A 195 -6.67 -14.73 -2.58
N HIS A 196 -7.09 -15.81 -1.92
CA HIS A 196 -8.10 -16.76 -2.41
C HIS A 196 -7.78 -17.40 -3.78
N ILE A 197 -6.48 -17.52 -4.12
CA ILE A 197 -6.03 -18.18 -5.35
C ILE A 197 -5.71 -19.65 -5.05
N LYS A 198 -6.23 -20.57 -5.87
CA LYS A 198 -5.99 -22.01 -5.72
C LYS A 198 -4.51 -22.34 -5.99
N TRP A 199 -3.84 -22.98 -5.04
CA TRP A 199 -2.48 -23.50 -5.18
C TRP A 199 -2.48 -24.77 -6.05
N LYS A 200 -1.79 -24.73 -7.19
CA LYS A 200 -1.68 -25.86 -8.15
C LYS A 200 -0.28 -26.51 -8.16
N TYR A 201 0.59 -26.09 -7.26
CA TYR A 201 2.00 -26.46 -7.27
C TYR A 201 2.31 -27.53 -6.21
N ILE A 202 3.55 -28.02 -6.18
CA ILE A 202 4.03 -29.02 -5.21
C ILE A 202 3.70 -28.58 -3.78
N ASP A 203 3.29 -29.53 -2.94
CA ASP A 203 3.06 -29.28 -1.52
C ASP A 203 4.40 -29.01 -0.82
N VAL A 204 4.46 -27.88 -0.13
CA VAL A 204 5.70 -27.34 0.44
C VAL A 204 6.27 -28.22 1.54
N LYS A 205 5.46 -29.09 2.16
CA LYS A 205 5.93 -30.07 3.15
C LYS A 205 7.06 -30.96 2.62
N TRP A 206 6.99 -31.36 1.36
CA TRP A 206 8.02 -32.19 0.73
C TRP A 206 9.33 -31.42 0.50
N LEU A 207 9.24 -30.10 0.26
CA LEU A 207 10.40 -29.26 0.02
C LEU A 207 11.26 -29.07 1.28
N TYR A 208 10.68 -29.17 2.48
CA TYR A 208 11.43 -29.12 3.74
C TYR A 208 12.37 -30.32 3.96
N PHE A 209 12.25 -31.38 3.19
CA PHE A 209 13.20 -32.50 3.20
C PHE A 209 14.53 -32.14 2.50
N LEU A 210 14.53 -31.16 1.59
CA LEU A 210 15.69 -30.82 0.77
C LEU A 210 16.90 -30.31 1.57
N PRO A 211 16.77 -29.42 2.58
CA PRO A 211 17.91 -29.05 3.43
C PRO A 211 18.49 -30.22 4.23
N PHE A 212 17.69 -31.25 4.53
CA PHE A 212 18.18 -32.46 5.20
C PHE A 212 19.06 -33.32 4.28
N VAL A 213 18.78 -33.33 2.97
CA VAL A 213 19.65 -33.96 1.97
C VAL A 213 21.05 -33.33 2.01
N ILE A 214 21.14 -32.00 2.09
CA ILE A 214 22.43 -31.30 2.20
C ILE A 214 23.18 -31.68 3.48
N LEU A 215 22.47 -31.75 4.61
CA LEU A 215 23.06 -32.20 5.87
C LEU A 215 23.60 -33.64 5.76
N CYS A 216 22.88 -34.53 5.08
CA CYS A 216 23.33 -35.89 4.81
C CYS A 216 24.58 -35.92 3.92
N CYS A 217 24.65 -35.07 2.88
CA CYS A 217 25.84 -34.95 2.02
C CYS A 217 27.07 -34.55 2.84
N PHE A 218 26.96 -33.55 3.71
CA PHE A 218 28.07 -33.15 4.60
C PHE A 218 28.47 -34.26 5.58
N PHE A 219 27.52 -35.04 6.08
CA PHE A 219 27.82 -36.19 6.93
C PHE A 219 28.56 -37.30 6.16
N ILE A 220 28.17 -37.57 4.92
CA ILE A 220 28.85 -38.51 4.03
C ILE A 220 30.26 -38.00 3.68
N GLU A 221 30.42 -36.71 3.40
CA GLU A 221 31.71 -36.08 3.13
C GLU A 221 32.68 -36.23 4.31
N MET A 222 32.18 -36.12 5.54
CA MET A 222 32.98 -36.36 6.75
C MET A 222 33.46 -37.83 6.87
N LEU A 223 32.69 -38.78 6.33
CA LEU A 223 33.05 -40.20 6.29
C LEU A 223 33.95 -40.56 5.10
N ILE A 224 33.72 -39.92 3.95
CA ILE A 224 34.37 -40.22 2.66
C ILE A 224 34.83 -38.89 2.04
N PRO A 225 36.12 -38.51 2.23
CA PRO A 225 36.65 -37.21 1.77
C PRO A 225 36.57 -36.96 0.26
N GLN A 226 36.40 -38.01 -0.56
CA GLN A 226 36.21 -37.89 -2.01
C GLN A 226 34.90 -37.19 -2.40
N PHE A 227 33.93 -37.10 -1.48
CA PHE A 227 32.66 -36.41 -1.70
C PHE A 227 32.74 -34.87 -1.61
N SER A 228 33.88 -34.30 -1.20
CA SER A 228 34.06 -32.84 -1.08
C SER A 228 33.82 -32.07 -2.39
N VAL A 229 34.03 -32.72 -3.54
CA VAL A 229 33.74 -32.16 -4.87
C VAL A 229 32.24 -32.22 -5.21
N ILE A 230 31.52 -33.20 -4.66
CA ILE A 230 30.11 -33.48 -5.00
C ILE A 230 29.16 -32.59 -4.19
N THR A 231 29.44 -32.38 -2.89
CA THR A 231 28.55 -31.63 -1.99
C THR A 231 28.23 -30.21 -2.52
N PRO A 232 29.22 -29.40 -2.97
CA PRO A 232 28.96 -28.08 -3.53
C PRO A 232 28.10 -28.13 -4.80
N ILE A 233 28.38 -29.06 -5.72
CA ILE A 233 27.63 -29.25 -6.97
C ILE A 233 26.16 -29.56 -6.67
N VAL A 234 25.90 -30.50 -5.75
CA VAL A 234 24.53 -30.86 -5.34
C VAL A 234 23.82 -29.66 -4.72
N THR A 235 24.51 -28.90 -3.86
CA THR A 235 23.95 -27.73 -3.18
C THR A 235 23.55 -26.63 -4.17
N VAL A 236 24.47 -26.25 -5.06
CA VAL A 236 24.27 -25.21 -6.07
C VAL A 236 23.22 -25.62 -7.11
N SER A 237 23.21 -26.90 -7.51
CA SER A 237 22.19 -27.44 -8.42
C SER A 237 20.80 -27.41 -7.80
N LEU A 238 20.67 -27.81 -6.54
CA LEU A 238 19.38 -27.82 -5.83
C LEU A 238 18.84 -26.41 -5.63
N PHE A 239 19.73 -25.46 -5.32
CA PHE A 239 19.40 -24.04 -5.29
C PHE A 239 18.88 -23.55 -6.64
N ALA A 240 19.61 -23.82 -7.73
CA ALA A 240 19.22 -23.39 -9.07
C ALA A 240 17.82 -23.89 -9.45
N VAL A 241 17.53 -25.18 -9.19
CA VAL A 241 16.22 -25.78 -9.44
C VAL A 241 15.13 -25.08 -8.64
N LEU A 242 15.36 -24.80 -7.35
CA LEU A 242 14.38 -24.11 -6.51
C LEU A 242 14.16 -22.65 -6.93
N VAL A 243 15.21 -21.93 -7.38
CA VAL A 243 15.06 -20.58 -7.93
C VAL A 243 14.19 -20.62 -9.18
N LEU A 244 14.52 -21.49 -10.14
CA LEU A 244 13.75 -21.64 -11.38
C LEU A 244 12.29 -22.02 -11.09
N TYR A 245 12.07 -22.89 -10.11
CA TYR A 245 10.73 -23.28 -9.69
C TYR A 245 9.95 -22.13 -9.03
N ALA A 246 10.59 -21.33 -8.17
CA ALA A 246 9.98 -20.13 -7.61
C ALA A 246 9.63 -19.09 -8.69
N ILE A 247 10.52 -18.87 -9.66
CA ILE A 247 10.27 -17.99 -10.81
C ILE A 247 9.10 -18.53 -11.65
N TYR A 248 9.06 -19.84 -11.90
CA TYR A 248 7.96 -20.49 -12.63
C TYR A 248 6.61 -20.26 -11.94
N ILE A 249 6.52 -20.45 -10.62
CA ILE A 249 5.31 -20.17 -9.81
C ILE A 249 4.88 -18.71 -10.00
N LEU A 250 5.81 -17.78 -9.84
CA LEU A 250 5.53 -16.34 -9.91
C LEU A 250 5.08 -15.90 -11.30
N LEU A 251 5.74 -16.38 -12.36
CA LEU A 251 5.43 -16.01 -13.74
C LEU A 251 4.07 -16.57 -14.19
N THR A 252 3.82 -17.86 -13.95
CA THR A 252 2.56 -18.50 -14.33
C THR A 252 1.37 -17.89 -13.60
N SER A 253 1.51 -17.57 -12.31
CA SER A 253 0.46 -16.90 -11.56
C SER A 253 0.27 -15.43 -11.91
N TYR A 254 1.32 -14.69 -12.27
CA TYR A 254 1.17 -13.33 -12.80
C TYR A 254 0.38 -13.35 -14.10
N LEU A 255 0.69 -14.28 -15.02
CA LEU A 255 0.00 -14.40 -16.30
C LEU A 255 -1.49 -14.77 -16.14
N GLN A 256 -1.83 -15.59 -15.13
CA GLN A 256 -3.22 -16.00 -14.88
C GLN A 256 -4.07 -14.95 -14.16
N THR A 257 -3.50 -14.21 -13.20
CA THR A 257 -4.27 -13.33 -12.31
C THR A 257 -4.17 -11.85 -12.65
N ARG A 258 -3.07 -11.41 -13.29
CA ARG A 258 -2.74 -10.01 -13.60
C ARG A 258 -2.83 -9.05 -12.39
N LEU A 259 -2.78 -9.57 -11.16
CA LEU A 259 -2.85 -8.77 -9.94
C LEU A 259 -1.54 -8.00 -9.71
N ALA A 260 -1.65 -6.69 -9.46
CA ALA A 260 -0.50 -5.82 -9.18
C ALA A 260 0.34 -6.30 -7.97
N LYS A 261 -0.31 -6.90 -6.96
CA LYS A 261 0.37 -7.46 -5.77
C LYS A 261 1.28 -8.65 -6.12
N ILE A 262 0.86 -9.51 -7.03
CA ILE A 262 1.68 -10.65 -7.50
C ILE A 262 2.83 -10.15 -8.38
N ARG A 263 2.57 -9.15 -9.23
CA ARG A 263 3.60 -8.48 -10.04
C ARG A 263 4.73 -7.92 -9.17
N LEU A 264 4.38 -7.26 -8.08
CA LEU A 264 5.34 -6.72 -7.10
C LEU A 264 6.21 -7.81 -6.49
N ILE A 265 5.60 -8.85 -5.93
CA ILE A 265 6.34 -9.97 -5.32
C ILE A 265 7.23 -10.67 -6.36
N ALA A 266 6.75 -10.80 -7.60
CA ALA A 266 7.55 -11.35 -8.70
C ALA A 266 8.79 -10.50 -8.97
N ILE A 267 8.67 -9.18 -9.07
CA ILE A 267 9.82 -8.27 -9.22
C ILE A 267 10.78 -8.40 -8.03
N SER A 268 10.26 -8.41 -6.80
CA SER A 268 11.04 -8.51 -5.56
C SER A 268 11.82 -9.82 -5.41
N CYS A 269 11.42 -10.89 -6.10
CA CYS A 269 12.13 -12.17 -6.09
C CYS A 269 12.99 -12.36 -7.34
N ILE A 270 12.48 -12.03 -8.53
CA ILE A 270 13.19 -12.27 -9.79
C ILE A 270 14.41 -11.35 -9.91
N VAL A 271 14.28 -10.06 -9.60
CA VAL A 271 15.38 -9.10 -9.78
C VAL A 271 16.61 -9.44 -8.93
N PRO A 272 16.48 -9.83 -7.65
CA PRO A 272 17.63 -10.23 -6.84
C PRO A 272 18.23 -11.59 -7.23
N PHE A 273 17.41 -12.59 -7.57
CA PHE A 273 17.90 -13.96 -7.80
C PHE A 273 18.38 -14.21 -9.23
N LEU A 274 17.84 -13.51 -10.23
CA LEU A 274 18.15 -13.78 -11.65
C LEU A 274 19.61 -13.47 -12.03
N PRO A 275 20.21 -12.33 -11.64
CA PRO A 275 21.61 -12.05 -11.94
C PRO A 275 22.56 -13.06 -11.26
N PHE A 276 22.29 -13.41 -10.00
CA PHE A 276 23.05 -14.42 -9.28
C PHE A 276 22.98 -15.79 -9.96
N LEU A 277 21.79 -16.18 -10.44
CA LEU A 277 21.59 -17.43 -11.17
C LEU A 277 22.36 -17.46 -12.50
N LEU A 278 22.23 -16.42 -13.31
CA LEU A 278 22.77 -16.40 -14.68
C LEU A 278 24.29 -16.15 -14.73
N LEU A 279 24.83 -15.32 -13.84
CA LEU A 279 26.21 -14.85 -13.93
C LEU A 279 27.19 -15.72 -13.12
N PHE A 280 26.68 -16.49 -12.15
CA PHE A 280 27.49 -17.33 -11.29
C PHE A 280 27.04 -18.80 -11.33
N VAL A 281 25.81 -19.10 -10.90
CA VAL A 281 25.35 -20.47 -10.67
C VAL A 281 25.28 -21.32 -11.95
N VAL A 282 24.71 -20.79 -13.03
CA VAL A 282 24.56 -21.54 -14.30
C VAL A 282 25.92 -21.86 -14.95
N PRO A 283 26.85 -20.90 -15.10
CA PRO A 283 28.21 -21.21 -15.57
C PRO A 283 28.91 -22.29 -14.75
N GLU A 284 28.82 -22.22 -13.42
CA GLU A 284 29.48 -23.17 -12.52
C GLU A 284 28.92 -24.60 -12.66
N ILE A 285 27.59 -24.76 -12.76
CA ILE A 285 26.95 -26.07 -13.00
C ILE A 285 27.36 -26.66 -14.35
N LEU A 286 27.56 -25.82 -15.37
CA LEU A 286 27.97 -26.25 -16.71
C LEU A 286 29.48 -26.55 -16.81
N GLY A 287 30.25 -26.33 -15.74
CA GLY A 287 31.71 -26.54 -15.73
C GLY A 287 32.50 -25.42 -16.41
N TYR A 288 31.88 -24.24 -16.63
CA TYR A 288 32.55 -23.04 -17.11
C TYR A 288 32.99 -22.16 -15.93
N ASN A 289 33.99 -21.31 -16.16
CA ASN A 289 34.36 -20.28 -15.19
C ASN A 289 33.18 -19.30 -15.00
N ALA A 290 32.91 -18.94 -13.74
CA ALA A 290 31.89 -17.95 -13.43
C ALA A 290 32.16 -16.62 -14.16
N ILE A 291 31.11 -16.00 -14.70
CA ILE A 291 31.22 -14.73 -15.42
C ILE A 291 31.55 -13.60 -14.45
N ILE A 292 30.97 -13.66 -13.25
CA ILE A 292 31.24 -12.73 -12.15
C ILE A 292 31.61 -13.55 -10.91
N ARG A 293 32.58 -13.05 -10.15
CA ARG A 293 32.96 -13.58 -8.84
C ARG A 293 31.72 -13.80 -7.93
N PRO A 294 31.64 -14.91 -7.19
CA PRO A 294 30.51 -15.21 -6.31
C PRO A 294 30.26 -14.11 -5.28
N GLU A 295 31.31 -13.52 -4.74
CA GLU A 295 31.23 -12.48 -3.70
C GLU A 295 30.55 -11.21 -4.20
N ILE A 296 30.73 -10.88 -5.48
CA ILE A 296 30.09 -9.74 -6.13
C ILE A 296 28.65 -10.10 -6.50
N SER A 297 28.43 -11.32 -7.00
CA SER A 297 27.10 -11.78 -7.43
C SER A 297 26.09 -11.84 -6.27
N VAL A 298 26.53 -12.13 -5.05
CA VAL A 298 25.64 -12.12 -3.87
C VAL A 298 25.16 -10.70 -3.52
N LEU A 299 25.81 -9.64 -4.01
CA LEU A 299 25.34 -8.27 -3.77
C LEU A 299 23.95 -8.00 -4.36
N PHE A 300 23.52 -8.73 -5.39
CA PHE A 300 22.16 -8.62 -5.92
C PHE A 300 21.10 -9.08 -4.91
N ILE A 301 21.45 -9.98 -3.98
CA ILE A 301 20.54 -10.50 -2.95
C ILE A 301 20.30 -9.45 -1.84
N LEU A 302 21.15 -8.42 -1.71
CA LEU A 302 20.95 -7.32 -0.77
C LEU A 302 19.64 -6.54 -1.03
N PHE A 303 19.10 -6.58 -2.24
CA PHE A 303 17.85 -5.89 -2.59
C PHE A 303 16.58 -6.55 -2.00
N ILE A 304 16.67 -7.80 -1.52
CA ILE A 304 15.52 -8.54 -0.97
C ILE A 304 14.84 -7.80 0.21
N PRO A 305 15.52 -7.47 1.33
CA PRO A 305 14.89 -6.78 2.45
C PRO A 305 14.26 -5.45 2.05
N PHE A 306 14.91 -4.66 1.19
CA PHE A 306 14.36 -3.39 0.70
C PHE A 306 13.06 -3.60 -0.09
N SER A 307 13.04 -4.62 -0.95
CA SER A 307 11.87 -4.94 -1.78
C SER A 307 10.64 -5.32 -0.93
N PHE A 308 10.84 -6.07 0.15
CA PHE A 308 9.75 -6.47 1.05
C PHE A 308 9.33 -5.36 2.02
N ILE A 309 10.24 -4.51 2.50
CA ILE A 309 9.88 -3.29 3.23
C ILE A 309 9.00 -2.40 2.36
N PHE A 310 9.37 -2.21 1.09
CA PHE A 310 8.60 -1.41 0.14
C PHE A 310 7.17 -1.96 -0.02
N ILE A 311 7.01 -3.28 -0.18
CA ILE A 311 5.68 -3.92 -0.23
C ILE A 311 4.88 -3.63 1.05
N GLN A 312 5.49 -3.75 2.22
CA GLN A 312 4.78 -3.68 3.51
C GLN A 312 4.48 -2.26 3.99
N VAL A 313 5.31 -1.28 3.64
CA VAL A 313 5.03 0.15 3.88
C VAL A 313 3.86 0.60 3.00
N ASN A 314 3.77 0.07 1.78
CA ASN A 314 2.77 0.47 0.80
C ASN A 314 1.42 -0.27 0.90
N GLU A 315 1.22 -1.19 1.86
CA GLU A 315 -0.08 -1.85 2.09
C GLU A 315 -1.20 -0.90 2.54
N ARG A 316 -0.94 0.40 2.72
CA ARG A 316 -1.94 1.37 3.19
C ARG A 316 -2.51 2.35 2.17
N LEU A 317 -2.03 2.45 0.93
CA LEU A 317 -2.52 3.51 0.03
C LEU A 317 -2.60 3.04 -1.42
N PHE A 318 -3.67 3.48 -2.08
CA PHE A 318 -4.09 3.24 -3.47
C PHE A 318 -3.05 3.62 -4.56
N ASP A 319 -1.80 3.93 -4.21
CA ASP A 319 -0.79 4.57 -5.08
C ASP A 319 0.40 3.67 -5.47
N ILE A 320 0.28 2.35 -5.36
CA ILE A 320 1.37 1.45 -5.77
C ILE A 320 1.70 1.62 -7.25
N GLU A 321 0.70 1.79 -8.13
CA GLU A 321 0.95 2.03 -9.55
C GLU A 321 1.60 3.40 -9.82
N TYR A 322 1.29 4.40 -9.00
CA TYR A 322 1.92 5.71 -9.08
C TYR A 322 3.42 5.63 -8.74
N GLN A 323 3.79 4.97 -7.64
CA GLN A 323 5.19 4.80 -7.27
C GLN A 323 5.94 3.86 -8.24
N LEU A 324 5.29 2.78 -8.73
CA LEU A 324 5.91 1.89 -9.71
C LEU A 324 6.16 2.56 -11.05
N SER A 325 5.21 3.38 -11.52
CA SER A 325 5.34 4.07 -12.80
C SER A 325 6.49 5.08 -12.77
N ARG A 326 6.63 5.83 -11.67
CA ARG A 326 7.77 6.73 -11.39
C ARG A 326 9.09 5.98 -11.31
N PHE A 327 9.16 4.92 -10.50
CA PHE A 327 10.38 4.12 -10.39
C PHE A 327 10.81 3.54 -11.74
N ARG A 328 9.85 3.04 -12.54
CA ARG A 328 10.12 2.54 -13.90
C ARG A 328 10.68 3.64 -14.79
N TYR A 329 10.07 4.84 -14.76
CA TYR A 329 10.54 5.98 -15.55
C TYR A 329 11.97 6.39 -15.15
N TYR A 330 12.24 6.54 -13.84
CA TYR A 330 13.58 6.91 -13.36
C TYR A 330 14.62 5.82 -13.59
N SER A 331 14.25 4.56 -13.42
CA SER A 331 15.16 3.45 -13.72
C SER A 331 15.49 3.39 -15.20
N SER A 332 14.51 3.62 -16.09
CA SER A 332 14.77 3.68 -17.53
C SER A 332 15.71 4.83 -17.87
N LEU A 333 15.45 6.04 -17.35
CA LEU A 333 16.30 7.20 -17.62
C LEU A 333 17.71 7.00 -17.06
N ALA A 334 17.80 6.52 -15.81
CA ALA A 334 19.06 6.23 -15.14
C ALA A 334 19.87 5.18 -15.88
N PHE A 335 19.23 4.16 -16.47
CA PHE A 335 19.93 3.11 -17.20
C PHE A 335 20.70 3.69 -18.39
N PHE A 336 20.05 4.53 -19.20
CA PHE A 336 20.70 5.18 -20.34
C PHE A 336 21.78 6.16 -19.89
N SER A 337 21.51 6.99 -18.87
CA SER A 337 22.51 7.92 -18.32
C SER A 337 23.74 7.19 -17.76
N SER A 338 23.53 6.10 -17.03
CA SER A 338 24.60 5.25 -16.51
C SER A 338 25.38 4.57 -17.61
N PHE A 339 24.71 4.02 -18.62
CA PHE A 339 25.36 3.33 -19.72
C PHE A 339 26.26 4.27 -20.51
N ILE A 340 25.79 5.49 -20.78
CA ILE A 340 26.60 6.53 -21.46
C ILE A 340 27.82 6.88 -20.60
N LEU A 341 27.61 7.15 -19.31
CA LEU A 341 28.70 7.58 -18.42
C LEU A 341 29.72 6.46 -18.16
N SER A 342 29.27 5.21 -17.97
CA SER A 342 30.14 4.06 -17.78
C SER A 342 30.91 3.71 -19.05
N SER A 343 30.29 3.85 -20.23
CA SER A 343 30.97 3.64 -21.51
C SER A 343 32.02 4.73 -21.77
N LEU A 344 31.73 5.98 -21.40
CA LEU A 344 32.71 7.07 -21.48
C LEU A 344 33.91 6.82 -20.55
N LEU A 345 33.65 6.39 -19.31
CA LEU A 345 34.70 5.99 -18.37
C LEU A 345 35.51 4.80 -18.90
N ALA A 346 34.86 3.81 -19.50
CA ALA A 346 35.53 2.68 -20.11
C ALA A 346 36.47 3.09 -21.25
N ILE A 347 36.06 4.04 -22.09
CA ILE A 347 36.88 4.58 -23.18
C ILE A 347 38.06 5.42 -22.65
N LEU A 348 37.85 6.21 -21.58
CA LEU A 348 38.89 7.06 -21.01
C LEU A 348 40.00 6.29 -20.27
N PHE A 349 39.68 5.11 -19.73
CA PHE A 349 40.58 4.30 -18.89
C PHE A 349 40.81 2.88 -19.44
N LEU A 350 40.83 2.75 -20.78
CA LEU A 350 40.91 1.49 -21.56
C LEU A 350 41.94 0.47 -21.06
N ASP A 351 43.07 0.90 -20.50
CA ASP A 351 44.18 0.03 -20.11
C ASP A 351 44.22 -0.36 -18.61
N HIS A 352 43.32 0.16 -17.78
CA HIS A 352 43.38 -0.01 -16.32
C HIS A 352 42.11 -0.60 -15.69
N LEU A 353 41.00 -0.69 -16.43
CA LEU A 353 39.72 -1.13 -15.88
C LEU A 353 39.40 -2.56 -16.28
N SER A 354 39.33 -3.46 -15.30
CA SER A 354 38.78 -4.80 -15.49
C SER A 354 37.26 -4.73 -15.78
N ILE A 355 36.74 -5.74 -16.47
CA ILE A 355 35.30 -5.87 -16.76
C ILE A 355 34.47 -5.83 -15.48
N GLU A 356 34.97 -6.43 -14.40
CA GLU A 356 34.32 -6.42 -13.09
C GLU A 356 34.19 -5.01 -12.53
N MET A 357 35.25 -4.20 -12.61
CA MET A 357 35.23 -2.80 -12.15
C MET A 357 34.26 -1.96 -13.00
N MET A 358 34.18 -2.21 -14.31
CA MET A 358 33.21 -1.51 -15.17
C MET A 358 31.76 -1.82 -14.76
N ILE A 359 31.45 -3.07 -14.42
CA ILE A 359 30.11 -3.47 -13.93
C ILE A 359 29.81 -2.79 -12.60
N VAL A 360 30.78 -2.77 -11.67
CA VAL A 360 30.62 -2.10 -10.37
C VAL A 360 30.37 -0.61 -10.56
N PHE A 361 31.14 0.08 -11.41
CA PHE A 361 30.90 1.50 -11.71
C PHE A 361 29.53 1.75 -12.31
N PHE A 362 29.09 0.92 -13.27
CA PHE A 362 27.76 1.02 -13.85
C PHE A 362 26.66 0.94 -12.77
N ILE A 363 26.75 -0.06 -11.87
CA ILE A 363 25.77 -0.25 -10.79
C ILE A 363 25.75 0.96 -9.85
N ILE A 364 26.92 1.46 -9.44
CA ILE A 364 27.01 2.62 -8.53
C ILE A 364 26.42 3.87 -9.19
N ILE A 365 26.79 4.15 -10.44
CA ILE A 365 26.26 5.30 -11.19
C ILE A 365 24.75 5.16 -11.38
N PHE A 366 24.26 3.95 -11.66
CA PHE A 366 22.83 3.66 -11.83
C PHE A 366 22.01 3.92 -10.56
N ILE A 367 22.46 3.43 -9.42
CA ILE A 367 21.80 3.71 -8.14
C ILE A 367 21.88 5.20 -7.82
N GLY A 368 23.02 5.85 -8.10
CA GLY A 368 23.21 7.29 -7.93
C GLY A 368 22.23 8.12 -8.75
N PHE A 369 22.01 7.79 -10.03
CA PHE A 369 21.05 8.48 -10.89
C PHE A 369 19.60 8.24 -10.46
N ILE A 370 19.23 7.02 -10.07
CA ILE A 370 17.87 6.75 -9.52
C ILE A 370 17.61 7.64 -8.31
N ALA A 371 18.55 7.70 -7.36
CA ALA A 371 18.44 8.55 -6.18
C ALA A 371 18.39 10.04 -6.55
N SER A 372 19.24 10.49 -7.47
CA SER A 372 19.28 11.87 -7.93
C SER A 372 17.97 12.30 -8.60
N PHE A 373 17.40 11.49 -9.49
CA PHE A 373 16.12 11.79 -10.13
C PHE A 373 14.96 11.82 -9.14
N TYR A 374 14.96 10.90 -8.17
CA TYR A 374 13.95 10.91 -7.11
C TYR A 374 14.06 12.15 -6.21
N VAL A 375 15.28 12.55 -5.82
CA VAL A 375 15.52 13.78 -5.05
C VAL A 375 15.13 15.02 -5.86
N LYS A 376 15.49 15.05 -7.15
CA LYS A 376 15.09 16.13 -8.06
C LYS A 376 13.58 16.29 -8.07
N GLU A 377 12.83 15.20 -8.23
CA GLU A 377 11.37 15.26 -8.20
C GLU A 377 10.82 15.82 -6.88
N GLN A 378 11.37 15.40 -5.74
CA GLN A 378 10.93 15.91 -4.44
C GLN A 378 11.26 17.40 -4.29
N LEU A 379 12.40 17.85 -4.82
CA LEU A 379 12.76 19.27 -4.86
C LEU A 379 11.82 20.05 -5.78
N ASP A 380 11.55 19.54 -6.98
CA ASP A 380 10.62 20.14 -7.95
C ASP A 380 9.21 20.23 -7.37
N PHE A 381 8.77 19.22 -6.61
CA PHE A 381 7.48 19.22 -5.93
C PHE A 381 7.44 20.22 -4.76
N LYS A 382 8.44 20.19 -3.87
CA LYS A 382 8.50 21.05 -2.68
C LYS A 382 8.72 22.52 -3.03
N HIS A 383 9.51 22.79 -4.06
CA HIS A 383 9.88 24.14 -4.50
C HIS A 383 9.20 24.53 -5.82
N ARG A 384 8.13 23.83 -6.23
CA ARG A 384 7.40 24.09 -7.48
C ARG A 384 7.04 25.56 -7.65
N LYS A 385 6.58 26.19 -6.55
CA LYS A 385 6.20 27.61 -6.48
C LYS A 385 7.34 28.61 -6.67
N ILE A 386 8.59 28.16 -6.52
CA ILE A 386 9.81 28.98 -6.65
C ILE A 386 10.48 28.71 -8.01
N ILE A 387 10.41 27.47 -8.50
CA ILE A 387 11.14 27.01 -9.69
C ILE A 387 10.33 27.21 -10.98
N PHE A 388 8.99 27.16 -10.92
CA PHE A 388 8.10 27.31 -12.09
C PHE A 388 7.15 28.50 -11.91
N SER A 389 6.86 29.23 -12.99
CA SER A 389 5.92 30.36 -12.93
C SER A 389 4.48 29.88 -12.67
N SER A 390 3.73 30.64 -11.87
CA SER A 390 2.38 30.29 -11.37
C SER A 390 1.27 30.33 -12.42
N SER A 391 1.58 30.62 -13.68
CA SER A 391 0.59 30.79 -14.77
C SER A 391 0.06 29.46 -15.35
N GLY A 392 0.23 28.32 -14.68
CA GLY A 392 -0.17 27.00 -15.18
C GLY A 392 -0.68 26.00 -14.14
N ASP A 393 -0.99 26.42 -12.91
CA ASP A 393 -1.48 25.54 -11.83
C ASP A 393 -2.99 25.73 -11.57
N TYR A 394 -3.78 25.68 -12.65
CA TYR A 394 -5.22 25.97 -12.64
C TYR A 394 -6.02 25.01 -11.73
N VAL A 395 -5.57 23.77 -11.54
CA VAL A 395 -6.22 22.79 -10.65
C VAL A 395 -6.03 23.14 -9.16
N HIS A 396 -4.82 23.56 -8.77
CA HIS A 396 -4.60 24.06 -7.40
C HIS A 396 -5.39 25.35 -7.13
N ASN A 397 -5.52 26.20 -8.15
CA ASN A 397 -6.35 27.41 -8.08
C ASN A 397 -7.84 27.08 -7.97
N LEU A 398 -8.35 26.07 -8.69
CA LEU A 398 -9.72 25.59 -8.57
C LEU A 398 -10.01 25.09 -7.16
N TYR A 399 -9.11 24.29 -6.58
CA TYR A 399 -9.24 23.78 -5.22
C TYR A 399 -9.29 24.91 -4.18
N ALA A 400 -8.42 25.90 -4.29
CA ALA A 400 -8.42 27.05 -3.40
C ALA A 400 -9.70 27.89 -3.53
N ALA A 401 -10.18 28.08 -4.77
CA ALA A 401 -11.41 28.81 -5.07
C ALA A 401 -12.64 28.10 -4.49
N VAL A 402 -12.80 26.80 -4.76
CA VAL A 402 -13.89 25.97 -4.24
C VAL A 402 -13.94 26.02 -2.71
N LYS A 403 -12.80 25.88 -2.02
CA LYS A 403 -12.72 25.93 -0.56
C LYS A 403 -13.06 27.30 0.04
N ARG A 404 -12.89 28.39 -0.71
CA ARG A 404 -13.27 29.73 -0.28
C ARG A 404 -14.75 29.99 -0.53
N ILE A 405 -15.23 29.62 -1.72
CA ILE A 405 -16.62 29.72 -2.14
C ILE A 405 -17.54 28.87 -1.23
N SER A 406 -17.09 27.67 -0.81
CA SER A 406 -17.87 26.77 0.06
C SER A 406 -18.13 27.31 1.46
N LYS A 407 -17.48 28.41 1.88
CA LYS A 407 -17.72 29.06 3.16
C LYS A 407 -18.90 30.02 3.14
N ALA A 408 -19.43 30.34 1.96
CA ALA A 408 -20.56 31.23 1.82
C ALA A 408 -21.82 30.63 2.45
N LYS A 409 -22.53 31.45 3.22
CA LYS A 409 -23.74 31.05 3.95
C LYS A 409 -25.03 31.46 3.25
N SER A 410 -24.93 32.26 2.18
CA SER A 410 -26.04 32.70 1.35
C SER A 410 -25.62 32.79 -0.12
N GLN A 411 -26.60 32.76 -1.02
CA GLN A 411 -26.38 32.94 -2.47
C GLN A 411 -25.65 34.26 -2.77
N GLN A 412 -25.92 35.32 -2.01
CA GLN A 412 -25.28 36.62 -2.21
C GLN A 412 -23.79 36.62 -1.80
N GLU A 413 -23.43 35.94 -0.70
CA GLU A 413 -22.04 35.79 -0.25
C GLU A 413 -21.24 34.89 -1.20
N LEU A 414 -21.92 33.89 -1.79
CA LEU A 414 -21.36 32.99 -2.78
C LEU A 414 -20.97 33.72 -4.06
N LEU A 415 -21.88 34.53 -4.61
CA LEU A 415 -21.63 35.31 -5.81
C LEU A 415 -20.55 36.37 -5.60
N THR A 416 -20.45 36.92 -4.39
CA THR A 416 -19.38 37.86 -4.02
C THR A 416 -18.01 37.16 -3.98
N SER A 417 -17.96 35.95 -3.43
CA SER A 417 -16.74 35.13 -3.41
C SER A 417 -16.31 34.71 -4.81
N LEU A 418 -17.26 34.37 -5.68
CA LEU A 418 -16.99 34.08 -7.08
C LEU A 418 -16.39 35.29 -7.82
N LYS A 419 -16.93 36.50 -7.62
CA LYS A 419 -16.38 37.74 -8.20
C LYS A 419 -14.92 37.95 -7.78
N TYR A 420 -14.60 37.67 -6.53
CA TYR A 420 -13.23 37.79 -6.03
C TYR A 420 -12.27 36.82 -6.73
N GLU A 421 -12.63 35.55 -6.87
CA GLU A 421 -11.78 34.53 -7.53
C GLU A 421 -11.54 34.86 -9.01
N ILE A 422 -12.58 35.29 -9.73
CA ILE A 422 -12.49 35.73 -11.13
C ILE A 422 -11.51 36.92 -11.23
N THR A 423 -11.62 37.90 -10.34
CA THR A 423 -10.74 39.08 -10.36
C THR A 423 -9.29 38.73 -10.00
N GLU A 424 -9.08 37.89 -8.97
CA GLU A 424 -7.75 37.50 -8.48
C GLU A 424 -7.00 36.63 -9.50
N LYS A 425 -7.70 35.70 -10.16
CA LYS A 425 -7.06 34.66 -10.99
C LYS A 425 -7.04 34.96 -12.47
N LEU A 426 -8.07 35.59 -13.01
CA LEU A 426 -8.11 36.00 -14.41
C LEU A 426 -7.56 37.41 -14.61
N GLY A 427 -7.22 38.12 -13.52
CA GLY A 427 -6.62 39.45 -13.57
C GLY A 427 -7.48 40.51 -14.24
N THR A 428 -8.78 40.26 -14.38
CA THR A 428 -9.73 41.12 -15.11
C THR A 428 -10.87 41.55 -14.21
N THR A 429 -11.20 42.83 -14.28
CA THR A 429 -12.43 43.42 -13.72
C THR A 429 -13.49 43.64 -14.80
N ALA A 430 -13.17 43.32 -16.06
CA ALA A 430 -14.04 43.48 -17.22
C ALA A 430 -15.02 42.30 -17.37
N PHE A 431 -15.74 41.98 -16.29
CA PHE A 431 -16.78 40.96 -16.30
C PHE A 431 -18.06 41.46 -15.62
N THR A 432 -19.22 41.03 -16.13
CA THR A 432 -20.51 41.27 -15.49
C THR A 432 -21.14 39.95 -15.08
N LEU A 433 -21.74 39.94 -13.89
CA LEU A 433 -22.52 38.82 -13.37
C LEU A 433 -23.94 39.35 -13.16
N GLU A 434 -24.85 38.91 -14.01
CA GLU A 434 -26.22 39.43 -14.14
C GLU A 434 -27.22 38.32 -13.87
N THR A 435 -28.28 38.65 -13.12
CA THR A 435 -29.45 37.79 -12.94
C THR A 435 -30.49 38.16 -13.99
N ILE A 436 -30.89 37.21 -14.83
CA ILE A 436 -31.79 37.39 -15.98
C ILE A 436 -32.97 36.41 -15.84
N VAL A 437 -34.14 36.80 -16.35
CA VAL A 437 -35.37 35.97 -16.38
C VAL A 437 -35.68 35.44 -17.79
N GLU A 438 -35.14 36.07 -18.83
CA GLU A 438 -35.30 35.67 -20.24
C GLU A 438 -34.51 34.39 -20.60
N ASP A 439 -35.05 33.60 -21.53
CA ASP A 439 -34.41 32.39 -22.02
C ASP A 439 -33.15 32.69 -22.86
N VAL A 440 -32.10 31.90 -22.61
CA VAL A 440 -30.79 32.05 -23.23
C VAL A 440 -30.55 30.83 -24.14
N PRO A 441 -29.99 30.98 -25.36
CA PRO A 441 -29.93 29.91 -26.36
C PRO A 441 -28.85 28.84 -26.11
N PHE A 442 -28.28 28.73 -24.91
CA PHE A 442 -27.23 27.77 -24.57
C PHE A 442 -27.42 27.14 -23.18
N SER A 443 -26.88 25.95 -23.00
CA SER A 443 -27.13 25.10 -21.82
C SER A 443 -26.24 25.47 -20.63
N ARG A 444 -26.63 25.06 -19.41
CA ARG A 444 -25.80 25.21 -18.19
C ARG A 444 -24.38 24.68 -18.44
N GLY A 445 -23.37 25.50 -18.13
CA GLY A 445 -21.95 25.12 -18.30
C GLY A 445 -21.39 25.27 -19.71
N GLU A 446 -22.21 25.52 -20.74
CA GLU A 446 -21.70 25.78 -22.09
C GLU A 446 -21.10 27.20 -22.18
N ILE A 447 -19.87 27.29 -22.67
CA ILE A 447 -19.19 28.55 -22.94
C ILE A 447 -19.43 28.94 -24.40
N GLN A 448 -20.04 30.11 -24.61
CA GLN A 448 -20.08 30.74 -25.93
C GLN A 448 -19.02 31.84 -26.03
N VAL A 449 -18.13 31.73 -27.02
CA VAL A 449 -17.11 32.74 -27.32
C VAL A 449 -17.48 33.43 -28.63
N GLU A 450 -17.96 34.67 -28.55
CA GLU A 450 -18.22 35.50 -29.73
C GLU A 450 -17.38 36.78 -29.68
N SER A 451 -16.53 37.02 -30.69
CA SER A 451 -15.86 38.31 -30.92
C SER A 451 -15.24 38.97 -29.67
N GLN A 452 -14.47 38.23 -28.86
CA GLN A 452 -13.83 38.65 -27.59
C GLN A 452 -14.75 38.76 -26.36
N LEU A 453 -15.98 38.29 -26.45
CA LEU A 453 -16.92 38.15 -25.34
C LEU A 453 -17.10 36.66 -25.03
N THR A 454 -16.74 36.26 -23.81
CA THR A 454 -17.01 34.92 -23.29
C THR A 454 -18.28 34.98 -22.44
N GLN A 455 -19.29 34.20 -22.79
CA GLN A 455 -20.54 34.09 -22.04
C GLN A 455 -20.66 32.69 -21.43
N LEU A 456 -21.06 32.63 -20.17
CA LEU A 456 -21.23 31.39 -19.42
C LEU A 456 -22.48 31.46 -18.54
N LEU A 457 -23.36 30.48 -18.69
CA LEU A 457 -24.56 30.33 -17.87
C LEU A 457 -24.20 29.51 -16.63
N ILE A 458 -24.15 30.18 -15.48
CA ILE A 458 -23.79 29.57 -14.20
C ILE A 458 -24.99 28.83 -13.62
N HIS A 459 -26.18 29.44 -13.65
CA HIS A 459 -27.39 28.88 -13.04
C HIS A 459 -28.60 29.13 -13.92
N ASP A 460 -29.54 28.19 -13.97
CA ASP A 460 -30.69 28.22 -14.89
C ASP A 460 -31.93 27.58 -14.27
N THR A 461 -32.72 28.36 -13.54
CA THR A 461 -34.03 27.94 -13.01
C THR A 461 -35.15 28.73 -13.67
N VAL A 462 -36.40 28.26 -13.52
CA VAL A 462 -37.59 28.89 -14.10
C VAL A 462 -37.75 30.35 -13.65
N ASP A 463 -37.32 30.67 -12.43
CA ASP A 463 -37.48 32.00 -11.83
C ASP A 463 -36.21 32.86 -11.88
N GLU A 464 -35.02 32.24 -12.02
CA GLU A 464 -33.74 32.94 -11.92
C GLU A 464 -32.65 32.26 -12.76
N LYS A 465 -32.02 33.03 -13.67
CA LYS A 465 -30.82 32.62 -14.42
C LYS A 465 -29.65 33.53 -14.09
N ILE A 466 -28.46 32.96 -13.86
CA ILE A 466 -27.25 33.73 -13.53
C ILE A 466 -26.26 33.62 -14.69
N LEU A 467 -26.00 34.74 -15.34
CA LEU A 467 -25.13 34.84 -16.51
C LEU A 467 -23.82 35.57 -16.15
N LEU A 468 -22.70 34.98 -16.54
CA LEU A 468 -21.37 35.58 -16.48
C LEU A 468 -20.92 35.99 -17.88
N ARG A 469 -20.57 37.26 -18.06
CA ARG A 469 -20.01 37.80 -19.30
C ARG A 469 -18.62 38.35 -19.04
N ILE A 470 -17.60 37.85 -19.73
CA ILE A 470 -16.20 38.28 -19.60
C ILE A 470 -15.76 38.91 -20.93
N ARG A 471 -15.36 40.18 -20.90
CA ARG A 471 -14.78 40.92 -22.04
C ARG A 471 -13.26 40.82 -22.01
N HIS A 472 -12.76 39.59 -22.07
CA HIS A 472 -11.34 39.26 -22.04
C HIS A 472 -11.11 37.97 -22.84
N THR A 473 -10.00 37.90 -23.59
CA THR A 473 -9.60 36.69 -24.30
C THR A 473 -8.99 35.71 -23.31
N LEU A 474 -9.65 34.58 -23.09
CA LEU A 474 -9.22 33.55 -22.14
C LEU A 474 -8.49 32.41 -22.86
N HIS A 475 -7.45 31.87 -22.23
CA HIS A 475 -6.77 30.67 -22.70
C HIS A 475 -7.61 29.41 -22.46
N LYS A 476 -7.31 28.31 -23.16
CA LYS A 476 -8.06 27.03 -23.02
C LYS A 476 -8.12 26.52 -21.58
N GLU A 477 -7.04 26.69 -20.83
CA GLU A 477 -6.95 26.26 -19.42
C GLU A 477 -7.79 27.15 -18.49
N GLU A 478 -7.90 28.45 -18.80
CA GLU A 478 -8.74 29.41 -18.07
C GLU A 478 -10.23 29.18 -18.33
N LEU A 479 -10.58 28.85 -19.58
CA LEU A 479 -11.94 28.47 -19.98
C LEU A 479 -12.38 27.20 -19.23
N LEU A 480 -11.53 26.17 -19.20
CA LEU A 480 -11.79 24.93 -18.47
C LEU A 480 -11.93 25.18 -16.95
N TRP A 481 -11.06 26.02 -16.38
CA TRP A 481 -11.14 26.39 -14.97
C TRP A 481 -12.46 27.11 -14.64
N LEU A 482 -12.88 28.05 -15.48
CA LEU A 482 -14.16 28.77 -15.35
C LEU A 482 -15.36 27.85 -15.49
N GLU A 483 -15.34 26.91 -16.45
CA GLU A 483 -16.40 25.95 -16.69
C GLU A 483 -16.64 25.07 -15.45
N LEU A 484 -15.58 24.51 -14.89
CA LEU A 484 -15.62 23.67 -13.68
C LEU A 484 -16.07 24.47 -12.45
N LEU A 485 -15.57 25.70 -12.30
CA LEU A 485 -15.96 26.58 -11.21
C LEU A 485 -17.45 26.96 -11.28
N ALA A 486 -17.96 27.24 -12.48
CA ALA A 486 -19.36 27.58 -12.70
C ALA A 486 -20.29 26.39 -12.41
N LEU A 487 -19.92 25.18 -12.84
CA LEU A 487 -20.65 23.95 -12.52
C LEU A 487 -20.74 23.75 -11.00
N TYR A 488 -19.63 23.95 -10.28
CA TYR A 488 -19.62 23.87 -8.81
C TYR A 488 -20.52 24.92 -8.16
N VAL A 489 -20.40 26.19 -8.57
CA VAL A 489 -21.22 27.28 -8.03
C VAL A 489 -22.70 27.02 -8.29
N SER A 490 -23.06 26.53 -9.48
CA SER A 490 -24.43 26.14 -9.83
C SER A 490 -25.02 25.15 -8.83
N MET A 491 -24.31 24.04 -8.58
CA MET A 491 -24.72 23.00 -7.65
C MET A 491 -24.83 23.52 -6.21
N PHE A 492 -23.95 24.43 -5.81
CA PHE A 492 -23.99 25.02 -4.48
C PHE A 492 -25.17 25.97 -4.30
N ILE A 493 -25.55 26.73 -5.33
CA ILE A 493 -26.78 27.55 -5.33
C ILE A 493 -28.01 26.66 -5.19
N ASP A 494 -28.12 25.59 -5.99
CA ASP A 494 -29.22 24.61 -5.89
C ASP A 494 -29.32 24.03 -4.47
N SER A 495 -28.18 23.74 -3.84
CA SER A 495 -28.12 23.21 -2.46
C SER A 495 -28.52 24.24 -1.41
N LEU A 496 -28.09 25.50 -1.53
CA LEU A 496 -28.47 26.57 -0.61
C LEU A 496 -29.96 26.89 -0.69
N LYS A 497 -30.53 26.95 -1.90
CA LYS A 497 -31.95 27.20 -2.13
C LYS A 497 -32.82 26.11 -1.49
N LEU A 498 -32.42 24.84 -1.65
CA LEU A 498 -33.08 23.71 -0.98
C LEU A 498 -33.03 23.83 0.55
N ILE A 499 -31.90 24.26 1.12
CA ILE A 499 -31.77 24.50 2.57
C ILE A 499 -32.68 25.64 3.02
N GLU A 500 -32.76 26.73 2.25
CA GLU A 500 -33.63 27.88 2.56
C GLU A 500 -35.11 27.51 2.50
N ASP A 501 -35.53 26.74 1.50
CA ASP A 501 -36.91 26.24 1.37
C ASP A 501 -37.26 25.29 2.53
N LEU A 502 -36.37 24.36 2.90
CA LEU A 502 -36.56 23.49 4.07
C LEU A 502 -36.67 24.26 5.38
N VAL A 503 -35.87 25.31 5.56
CA VAL A 503 -35.96 26.18 6.74
C VAL A 503 -37.27 26.95 6.75
N ARG A 504 -37.72 27.43 5.59
CA ARG A 504 -39.00 28.14 5.45
C ARG A 504 -40.19 27.21 5.75
N ASP A 505 -40.16 25.97 5.28
CA ASP A 505 -41.21 24.98 5.56
C ASP A 505 -41.28 24.64 7.05
N ILE A 506 -40.14 24.51 7.72
CA ILE A 506 -40.06 24.31 9.18
C ILE A 506 -40.60 25.53 9.94
N GLN A 507 -40.32 26.74 9.46
CA GLN A 507 -40.86 27.98 10.05
C GLN A 507 -42.39 28.09 9.85
N HIS A 508 -42.91 27.71 8.68
CA HIS A 508 -44.35 27.66 8.44
C HIS A 508 -45.07 26.64 9.33
N MET A 509 -44.45 25.47 9.59
CA MET A 509 -44.97 24.50 10.56
C MET A 509 -44.98 25.07 11.98
N LYS A 510 -43.99 25.90 12.35
CA LYS A 510 -43.91 26.57 13.65
C LYS A 510 -45.06 27.57 13.88
N ASP A 511 -45.42 28.37 12.88
CA ASP A 511 -46.48 29.37 13.01
C ASP A 511 -47.89 28.77 13.11
N THR A 512 -48.05 27.51 12.69
CA THR A 512 -49.34 26.80 12.70
C THR A 512 -49.63 26.15 14.07
N HIS A 513 -48.64 26.01 14.96
CA HIS A 513 -48.81 25.38 16.28
C HIS A 513 -48.46 26.38 17.40
N ASN A 514 -49.50 26.96 17.99
CA ASN A 514 -49.48 28.08 18.93
C ASN A 514 -48.95 27.70 20.34
N THR A 515 -47.84 26.96 20.45
CA THR A 515 -47.29 26.48 21.73
C THR A 515 -45.87 27.01 21.92
N GLN A 516 -45.72 28.06 22.73
CA GLN A 516 -44.42 28.69 23.03
C GLN A 516 -43.68 27.95 24.15
N LEU A 517 -42.70 27.12 23.78
CA LEU A 517 -41.70 26.57 24.71
C LEU A 517 -40.29 27.01 24.28
N PRO A 518 -39.68 28.02 24.95
CA PRO A 518 -38.40 28.62 24.54
C PRO A 518 -37.19 27.67 24.53
N TRP A 519 -37.23 26.59 25.32
CA TRP A 519 -36.17 25.59 25.36
C TRP A 519 -36.25 24.64 24.16
N LEU A 520 -37.46 24.38 23.65
CA LEU A 520 -37.70 23.59 22.45
C LEU A 520 -37.20 24.35 21.21
N ASP A 521 -37.40 25.67 21.17
CA ASP A 521 -36.84 26.55 20.14
C ASP A 521 -35.31 26.51 20.10
N LYS A 522 -34.67 26.55 21.27
CA LYS A 522 -33.20 26.47 21.37
C LYS A 522 -32.68 25.07 21.03
N LEU A 523 -33.42 24.02 21.37
CA LEU A 523 -33.10 22.64 21.05
C LEU A 523 -33.22 22.37 19.55
N LEU A 524 -34.32 22.81 18.93
CA LEU A 524 -34.55 22.75 17.47
C LEU A 524 -33.47 23.54 16.72
N TRP A 525 -33.15 24.76 17.16
CA TRP A 525 -32.07 25.54 16.55
C TRP A 525 -30.72 24.83 16.62
N ASN A 526 -30.38 24.25 17.79
CA ASN A 526 -29.13 23.51 17.95
C ASN A 526 -29.09 22.22 17.14
N ILE A 527 -30.23 21.54 16.99
CA ILE A 527 -30.36 20.34 16.13
C ILE A 527 -30.18 20.75 14.67
N ILE A 528 -30.81 21.84 14.22
CA ILE A 528 -30.69 22.35 12.84
C ILE A 528 -29.25 22.81 12.53
N GLU A 529 -28.60 23.54 13.44
CA GLU A 529 -27.19 23.94 13.28
C GLU A 529 -26.24 22.74 13.27
N LYS A 530 -26.47 21.77 14.14
CA LYS A 530 -25.68 20.55 14.20
C LYS A 530 -25.86 19.72 12.93
N GLU A 531 -27.07 19.59 12.42
CA GLU A 531 -27.35 18.86 11.18
C GLU A 531 -26.78 19.59 9.97
N LYS A 532 -26.87 20.94 9.92
CA LYS A 532 -26.20 21.77 8.91
C LYS A 532 -24.68 21.61 8.96
N SER A 533 -24.08 21.52 10.15
CA SER A 533 -22.65 21.32 10.32
C SER A 533 -22.20 19.91 9.93
N ILE A 534 -22.99 18.89 10.25
CA ILE A 534 -22.73 17.50 9.85
C ILE A 534 -22.85 17.36 8.33
N LEU A 535 -23.88 17.96 7.74
CA LEU A 535 -24.07 18.01 6.29
C LEU A 535 -22.90 18.73 5.60
N ALA A 536 -22.54 19.93 6.06
CA ALA A 536 -21.39 20.64 5.50
C ALA A 536 -20.09 19.81 5.59
N GLN A 537 -19.95 18.97 6.61
CA GLN A 537 -18.77 18.14 6.84
C GLN A 537 -18.78 16.83 6.06
N GLU A 538 -19.90 16.12 5.95
CA GLU A 538 -20.04 14.93 5.09
C GLU A 538 -19.99 15.30 3.60
N LEU A 539 -20.54 16.45 3.24
CA LEU A 539 -20.39 17.01 1.91
C LEU A 539 -18.91 17.35 1.61
N HIS A 540 -18.23 17.98 2.57
CA HIS A 540 -16.80 18.30 2.49
C HIS A 540 -15.91 17.05 2.48
N ASP A 541 -16.26 15.96 3.15
CA ASP A 541 -15.34 14.82 3.29
C ASP A 541 -15.54 13.74 2.23
N THR A 542 -16.76 13.57 1.70
CA THR A 542 -17.06 12.51 0.70
C THR A 542 -16.96 13.05 -0.74
N ILE A 543 -17.58 14.20 -1.03
CA ILE A 543 -17.62 14.75 -2.39
C ILE A 543 -16.34 15.50 -2.74
N LEU A 544 -15.74 16.21 -1.77
CA LEU A 544 -14.45 16.86 -2.02
C LEU A 544 -13.35 15.83 -2.28
N GLN A 545 -13.42 14.63 -1.67
CA GLN A 545 -12.47 13.55 -1.93
C GLN A 545 -12.67 12.89 -3.28
N GLU A 546 -13.93 12.66 -3.70
CA GLU A 546 -14.24 12.17 -5.05
C GLU A 546 -13.89 13.21 -6.13
N GLN A 547 -14.18 14.49 -5.89
CA GLN A 547 -13.75 15.57 -6.79
C GLN A 547 -12.24 15.78 -6.77
N LEU A 548 -11.55 15.53 -5.65
CA LEU A 548 -10.09 15.53 -5.58
C LEU A 548 -9.48 14.37 -6.37
N HIS A 549 -10.15 13.21 -6.39
CA HIS A 549 -9.77 12.08 -7.22
C HIS A 549 -9.92 12.42 -8.71
N LEU A 550 -11.07 13.00 -9.09
CA LEU A 550 -11.33 13.44 -10.47
C LEU A 550 -10.37 14.55 -10.93
N ALA A 551 -10.05 15.50 -10.05
CA ALA A 551 -9.07 16.55 -10.32
C ALA A 551 -7.66 15.97 -10.57
N ARG A 552 -7.28 14.93 -9.82
CA ARG A 552 -6.00 14.22 -10.03
C ARG A 552 -6.00 13.41 -11.32
N GLU A 553 -7.11 12.78 -11.69
CA GLU A 553 -7.23 12.11 -12.98
C GLU A 553 -7.15 13.10 -14.15
N LEU A 554 -7.74 14.29 -13.99
CA LEU A 554 -7.59 15.39 -14.93
C LEU A 554 -6.14 15.89 -15.02
N ASP A 555 -5.41 16.00 -13.89
CA ASP A 555 -3.98 16.35 -13.89
C ASP A 555 -3.15 15.36 -14.71
N VAL A 556 -3.47 14.06 -14.63
CA VAL A 556 -2.80 12.99 -15.38
C VAL A 556 -3.10 13.07 -16.88
N ILE A 557 -4.33 13.46 -17.25
CA ILE A 557 -4.70 13.65 -18.67
C ILE A 557 -4.08 14.94 -19.22
N ALA A 558 -4.07 16.03 -18.45
CA ALA A 558 -3.51 17.32 -18.85
C ALA A 558 -1.99 17.27 -19.03
N SER A 559 -1.31 16.38 -18.30
CA SER A 559 0.14 16.14 -18.43
C SER A 559 0.50 15.10 -19.51
N SER A 560 -0.49 14.53 -20.21
CA SER A 560 -0.29 13.63 -21.34
C SER A 560 -0.22 14.41 -22.66
N PRO A 561 0.74 14.11 -23.57
CA PRO A 561 0.83 14.76 -24.88
C PRO A 561 -0.33 14.40 -25.83
N ILE A 562 -1.16 13.40 -25.48
CA ILE A 562 -2.34 12.97 -26.25
C ILE A 562 -3.52 12.90 -25.29
N ILE A 563 -4.53 13.75 -25.51
CA ILE A 563 -5.78 13.74 -24.77
C ILE A 563 -6.70 12.72 -25.44
N GLU A 564 -6.96 11.59 -24.78
CA GLU A 564 -7.93 10.60 -25.23
C GLU A 564 -9.35 11.05 -24.82
N GLU A 565 -10.17 11.42 -25.81
CA GLU A 565 -11.56 11.88 -25.64
C GLU A 565 -12.41 10.96 -24.76
N LYS A 566 -12.18 9.64 -24.86
CA LYS A 566 -12.87 8.63 -24.05
C LYS A 566 -12.61 8.78 -22.54
N LYS A 567 -11.39 9.13 -22.13
CA LYS A 567 -11.06 9.33 -20.71
C LYS A 567 -11.68 10.61 -20.13
N VAL A 568 -11.84 11.65 -20.95
CA VAL A 568 -12.52 12.89 -20.56
C VAL A 568 -14.02 12.64 -20.38
N LEU A 569 -14.62 11.83 -21.25
CA LEU A 569 -16.02 11.39 -21.11
C LEU A 569 -16.24 10.53 -19.86
N ASP A 570 -15.31 9.64 -19.53
CA ASP A 570 -15.37 8.82 -18.30
C ASP A 570 -15.30 9.69 -17.03
N ILE A 571 -14.45 10.73 -17.00
CA ILE A 571 -14.38 11.69 -15.88
C ILE A 571 -15.67 12.50 -15.75
N ARG A 572 -16.24 12.94 -16.88
CA ARG A 572 -17.53 13.63 -16.92
C ARG A 572 -18.64 12.74 -16.35
N GLU A 573 -18.65 11.45 -16.66
CA GLU A 573 -19.63 10.50 -16.14
C GLU A 573 -19.47 10.31 -14.61
N GLN A 574 -18.23 10.20 -14.13
CA GLN A 574 -17.96 10.12 -12.69
C GLN A 574 -18.39 11.39 -11.94
N LEU A 575 -18.21 12.57 -12.52
CA LEU A 575 -18.69 13.84 -11.95
C LEU A 575 -20.22 13.88 -11.85
N LEU A 576 -20.92 13.38 -12.87
CA LEU A 576 -22.38 13.28 -12.88
C LEU A 576 -22.89 12.28 -11.83
N ASN A 577 -22.17 11.18 -11.60
CA ASN A 577 -22.51 10.20 -10.57
C ASN A 577 -22.31 10.76 -9.15
N ALA A 578 -21.20 11.47 -8.90
CA ALA A 578 -20.99 12.16 -7.61
C ALA A 578 -22.09 13.20 -7.33
N SER A 579 -22.58 13.89 -8.37
CA SER A 579 -23.74 14.81 -8.28
C SER A 579 -25.07 14.09 -7.97
N LYS A 580 -25.23 12.86 -8.45
CA LYS A 580 -26.41 12.03 -8.16
C LYS A 580 -26.41 11.50 -6.73
N ASP A 581 -25.25 11.07 -6.23
CA ASP A 581 -25.10 10.58 -4.85
C ASP A 581 -25.36 11.71 -3.85
N LEU A 582 -24.85 12.90 -4.16
CA LEU A 582 -25.18 14.17 -3.51
C LEU A 582 -26.69 14.39 -3.33
N ARG A 583 -27.42 14.22 -4.42
CA ARG A 583 -28.88 14.39 -4.45
C ARG A 583 -29.57 13.32 -3.61
N GLU A 584 -29.09 12.07 -3.66
CA GLU A 584 -29.65 10.97 -2.85
C GLU A 584 -29.44 11.22 -1.34
N TYR A 585 -28.29 11.77 -0.92
CA TYR A 585 -28.04 12.13 0.47
C TYR A 585 -29.03 13.20 0.96
N CYS A 586 -29.25 14.25 0.17
CA CYS A 586 -30.25 15.29 0.47
C CYS A 586 -31.68 14.73 0.51
N GLU A 587 -32.03 13.79 -0.36
CA GLU A 587 -33.34 13.14 -0.37
C GLU A 587 -33.58 12.20 0.82
N ASN A 588 -32.54 11.57 1.37
CA ASN A 588 -32.67 10.68 2.55
C ASN A 588 -32.96 11.44 3.86
N LEU A 589 -32.73 12.76 3.89
CA LEU A 589 -32.95 13.62 5.04
C LEU A 589 -34.41 14.06 5.20
N SER A 590 -35.16 14.12 4.11
CA SER A 590 -36.56 14.47 4.12
C SER A 590 -37.40 13.19 4.00
N PRO A 591 -38.52 13.03 4.73
CA PRO A 591 -39.56 12.11 4.32
C PRO A 591 -40.63 12.91 3.56
N PRO A 592 -40.37 13.43 2.34
CA PRO A 592 -41.35 14.23 1.61
C PRO A 592 -42.59 13.39 1.25
N LEU A 593 -42.52 12.06 1.37
CA LEU A 593 -43.68 11.17 1.18
C LEU A 593 -44.62 11.10 2.38
N LEU A 594 -44.16 11.39 3.60
CA LEU A 594 -45.01 11.28 4.79
C LEU A 594 -46.14 12.31 4.73
N ASP A 595 -45.82 13.53 4.29
CA ASP A 595 -46.74 14.67 4.24
C ASP A 595 -47.67 14.64 3.02
N THR A 596 -47.24 14.07 1.87
CA THR A 596 -48.06 14.05 0.64
C THR A 596 -48.87 12.76 0.44
N PHE A 597 -48.39 11.60 0.93
CA PHE A 597 -49.00 10.28 0.67
C PHE A 597 -49.35 9.48 1.93
N GLY A 598 -49.02 10.01 3.11
CA GLY A 598 -49.25 9.35 4.40
C GLY A 598 -48.22 8.27 4.74
N LEU A 599 -48.15 7.92 6.02
CA LEU A 599 -47.20 6.96 6.61
C LEU A 599 -47.16 5.62 5.87
N GLU A 600 -48.30 5.09 5.45
CA GLU A 600 -48.38 3.78 4.80
C GLU A 600 -47.58 3.74 3.49
N MET A 601 -47.73 4.76 2.64
CA MET A 601 -46.98 4.85 1.37
C MET A 601 -45.50 5.12 1.61
N ALA A 602 -45.17 5.98 2.58
CA ALA A 602 -43.79 6.25 2.95
C ALA A 602 -43.06 4.98 3.42
N LEU A 603 -43.71 4.17 4.28
CA LEU A 603 -43.15 2.89 4.74
C LEU A 603 -43.05 1.86 3.61
N LYS A 604 -44.05 1.77 2.71
CA LYS A 604 -43.97 0.88 1.53
C LYS A 604 -42.77 1.20 0.64
N LYS A 605 -42.50 2.49 0.39
CA LYS A 605 -41.36 2.93 -0.42
C LYS A 605 -40.03 2.67 0.29
N LEU A 606 -39.97 2.92 1.61
CA LEU A 606 -38.80 2.60 2.44
C LEU A 606 -38.48 1.09 2.38
N VAL A 607 -39.48 0.24 2.52
CA VAL A 607 -39.36 -1.23 2.40
C VAL A 607 -38.85 -1.64 1.03
N GLN A 608 -39.38 -1.05 -0.05
CA GLN A 608 -38.89 -1.34 -1.41
C GLN A 608 -37.42 -0.94 -1.59
N LYS A 609 -37.01 0.23 -1.07
CA LYS A 609 -35.61 0.67 -1.11
C LYS A 609 -34.69 -0.30 -0.38
N VAL A 610 -35.11 -0.79 0.79
CA VAL A 610 -34.34 -1.78 1.57
C VAL A 610 -34.26 -3.12 0.84
N LYS A 611 -35.35 -3.60 0.22
CA LYS A 611 -35.34 -4.85 -0.56
C LYS A 611 -34.33 -4.85 -1.71
N ILE A 612 -34.06 -3.69 -2.31
CA ILE A 612 -33.08 -3.56 -3.41
C ILE A 612 -31.64 -3.59 -2.87
N ARG A 613 -31.40 -3.08 -1.66
CA ARG A 613 -30.04 -2.89 -1.10
C ARG A 613 -29.59 -4.01 -0.14
N ALA A 614 -30.53 -4.75 0.44
CA ALA A 614 -30.25 -5.75 1.47
C ALA A 614 -29.97 -7.14 0.89
N ASN A 615 -29.05 -7.88 1.53
CA ASN A 615 -28.75 -9.28 1.19
C ASN A 615 -29.66 -10.29 1.91
N PHE A 616 -30.77 -9.83 2.51
CA PHE A 616 -31.71 -10.66 3.27
C PHE A 616 -33.14 -10.58 2.71
N LEU A 617 -33.93 -11.62 2.98
CA LEU A 617 -35.35 -11.64 2.60
C LEU A 617 -36.17 -10.85 3.61
N LEU A 618 -36.76 -9.73 3.18
CA LEU A 618 -37.58 -8.84 4.00
C LEU A 618 -39.09 -9.14 3.85
N ASN A 619 -39.70 -9.67 4.91
CA ASN A 619 -41.14 -9.88 5.04
C ASN A 619 -41.78 -8.72 5.81
N THR A 620 -42.83 -8.11 5.27
CA THR A 620 -43.46 -6.92 5.86
C THR A 620 -44.97 -7.05 5.92
N GLN A 621 -45.55 -6.75 7.08
CA GLN A 621 -46.98 -6.52 7.25
C GLN A 621 -47.16 -5.11 7.81
N ILE A 622 -47.88 -4.25 7.10
CA ILE A 622 -48.08 -2.84 7.50
C ILE A 622 -49.57 -2.59 7.46
N ASP A 623 -50.20 -2.55 8.63
CA ASP A 623 -51.59 -2.17 8.79
C ASP A 623 -51.74 -0.64 8.67
N ARG A 624 -52.93 -0.20 8.27
CA ARG A 624 -53.25 1.23 8.23
C ARG A 624 -53.46 1.73 9.65
N VAL A 625 -52.52 2.53 10.13
CA VAL A 625 -52.61 3.18 11.44
C VAL A 625 -52.99 4.65 11.26
N GLN A 626 -53.88 5.15 12.11
CA GLN A 626 -54.24 6.56 12.19
C GLN A 626 -54.00 7.04 13.62
N PHE A 627 -53.34 8.19 13.74
CA PHE A 627 -52.99 8.80 15.01
C PHE A 627 -53.74 10.12 15.17
N GLN A 628 -54.16 10.45 16.40
CA GLN A 628 -54.67 11.78 16.73
C GLN A 628 -53.53 12.80 16.76
N ASP A 629 -52.35 12.39 17.23
CA ASP A 629 -51.13 13.20 17.15
C ASP A 629 -50.40 12.97 15.81
N PRO A 630 -50.32 13.96 14.91
CA PRO A 630 -49.62 13.83 13.64
C PRO A 630 -48.14 13.48 13.80
N THR A 631 -47.50 13.86 14.93
CA THR A 631 -46.08 13.60 15.17
C THR A 631 -45.76 12.11 15.28
N LEU A 632 -46.72 11.27 15.68
CA LEU A 632 -46.56 9.82 15.75
C LEU A 632 -46.30 9.19 14.38
N HIS A 633 -46.79 9.77 13.28
CA HIS A 633 -46.48 9.29 11.94
C HIS A 633 -44.97 9.36 11.68
N LEU A 634 -44.33 10.47 12.03
CA LEU A 634 -42.89 10.65 11.84
C LEU A 634 -42.09 9.74 12.79
N VAL A 635 -42.57 9.58 14.02
CA VAL A 635 -41.96 8.67 15.00
C VAL A 635 -41.95 7.23 14.48
N VAL A 636 -43.09 6.71 14.01
CA VAL A 636 -43.18 5.37 13.43
C VAL A 636 -42.25 5.22 12.23
N TYR A 637 -42.22 6.20 11.34
CA TYR A 637 -41.33 6.17 10.17
C TYR A 637 -39.86 6.09 10.57
N ARG A 638 -39.43 6.91 11.53
CA ARG A 638 -38.04 6.93 12.03
C ARG A 638 -37.70 5.65 12.80
N LEU A 639 -38.64 5.08 13.55
CA LEU A 639 -38.45 3.79 14.22
C LEU A 639 -38.21 2.67 13.20
N VAL A 640 -39.05 2.58 12.16
CA VAL A 640 -38.89 1.58 11.10
C VAL A 640 -37.57 1.78 10.33
N GLN A 641 -37.23 3.03 10.01
CA GLN A 641 -35.98 3.36 9.32
C GLN A 641 -34.75 2.90 10.11
N GLU A 642 -34.69 3.20 11.41
CA GLU A 642 -33.56 2.84 12.26
C GLU A 642 -33.44 1.31 12.40
N LEU A 643 -34.56 0.61 12.59
CA LEU A 643 -34.58 -0.86 12.70
C LEU A 643 -34.07 -1.53 11.42
N LEU A 644 -34.53 -1.10 10.25
CA LEU A 644 -34.08 -1.65 8.97
C LEU A 644 -32.61 -1.31 8.67
N ASN A 645 -32.13 -0.13 9.08
CA ASN A 645 -30.73 0.25 8.92
C ASN A 645 -29.81 -0.58 9.81
N ASN A 646 -30.23 -0.86 11.04
CA ASN A 646 -29.54 -1.76 11.95
C ASN A 646 -29.46 -3.19 11.38
N ALA A 647 -30.53 -3.67 10.74
CA ALA A 647 -30.54 -4.96 10.07
C ALA A 647 -29.47 -5.04 8.96
N ILE A 648 -29.37 -4.01 8.12
CA ILE A 648 -28.39 -3.96 7.01
C ILE A 648 -26.95 -3.92 7.53
N LYS A 649 -26.69 -3.12 8.57
CA LYS A 649 -25.32 -2.85 9.03
C LYS A 649 -24.78 -3.91 10.00
N HIS A 650 -25.64 -4.52 10.80
CA HIS A 650 -25.21 -5.25 11.99
C HIS A 650 -25.78 -6.67 12.11
N ALA A 651 -26.89 -7.01 11.45
CA ALA A 651 -27.54 -8.30 11.73
C ALA A 651 -26.87 -9.50 11.04
N ASP A 652 -26.28 -9.33 9.85
CA ASP A 652 -25.85 -10.45 8.97
C ASP A 652 -26.92 -11.55 8.86
N ALA A 653 -28.19 -11.11 8.81
CA ALA A 653 -29.35 -11.98 8.80
C ALA A 653 -29.62 -12.52 7.38
N SER A 654 -30.30 -13.66 7.30
CA SER A 654 -30.82 -14.18 6.02
C SER A 654 -32.30 -13.84 5.82
N LYS A 655 -33.03 -13.58 6.91
CA LYS A 655 -34.45 -13.22 6.93
C LYS A 655 -34.71 -12.14 7.98
N VAL A 656 -35.49 -11.14 7.60
CA VAL A 656 -35.97 -10.07 8.48
C VAL A 656 -37.48 -9.95 8.32
N SER A 657 -38.19 -9.84 9.43
CA SER A 657 -39.64 -9.67 9.51
C SER A 657 -39.95 -8.36 10.23
N LEU A 658 -40.81 -7.53 9.62
CA LEU A 658 -41.28 -6.29 10.20
C LEU A 658 -42.81 -6.25 10.15
N LYS A 659 -43.46 -6.07 11.31
CA LYS A 659 -44.92 -5.95 11.40
C LYS A 659 -45.32 -4.67 12.13
N LEU A 660 -46.11 -3.83 11.47
CA LEU A 660 -46.77 -2.69 12.08
C LEU A 660 -48.27 -3.01 12.16
N LEU A 661 -48.80 -3.09 13.38
CA LEU A 661 -50.19 -3.44 13.66
C LEU A 661 -50.89 -2.27 14.35
N ALA A 662 -52.14 -1.98 13.94
CA ALA A 662 -52.97 -0.97 14.60
C ALA A 662 -53.61 -1.56 15.87
N ILE A 663 -53.63 -0.77 16.96
CA ILE A 663 -54.38 -1.09 18.18
C ILE A 663 -55.34 0.06 18.49
N ASN A 664 -56.29 -0.14 19.41
CA ASN A 664 -57.18 0.94 19.86
C ASN A 664 -56.33 2.09 20.40
N HIS A 665 -56.40 3.25 19.74
CA HIS A 665 -55.65 4.46 20.09
C HIS A 665 -54.14 4.23 20.15
N GLY A 666 -53.53 3.59 19.15
CA GLY A 666 -52.07 3.42 19.14
C GLY A 666 -51.54 2.44 18.09
N PHE A 667 -50.30 1.98 18.27
CA PHE A 667 -49.68 0.98 17.40
C PHE A 667 -48.79 -0.03 18.15
N VAL A 668 -48.61 -1.18 17.51
CA VAL A 668 -47.60 -2.17 17.88
C VAL A 668 -46.64 -2.37 16.71
N LEU A 669 -45.35 -2.24 16.96
CA LEU A 669 -44.29 -2.50 15.98
C LEU A 669 -43.45 -3.69 16.44
N GLN A 670 -43.42 -4.74 15.63
CA GLN A 670 -42.63 -5.95 15.85
C GLN A 670 -41.54 -6.05 14.79
N TYR A 671 -40.33 -6.31 15.23
CA TYR A 671 -39.17 -6.56 14.37
C TYR A 671 -38.49 -7.86 14.81
N ASP A 672 -38.23 -8.74 13.85
CA ASP A 672 -37.55 -10.01 14.07
C ASP A 672 -36.48 -10.21 12.99
N ASP A 673 -35.24 -10.51 13.37
CA ASP A 673 -34.21 -11.01 12.46
C ASP A 673 -33.62 -12.34 12.95
N ASN A 674 -33.04 -13.11 12.04
CA ASN A 674 -32.33 -14.36 12.35
C ASN A 674 -30.81 -14.20 12.24
N GLY A 675 -30.30 -13.02 12.58
CA GLY A 675 -28.89 -12.66 12.49
C GLY A 675 -28.03 -13.18 13.62
N ILE A 676 -26.84 -12.59 13.75
CA ILE A 676 -25.83 -12.95 14.77
C ILE A 676 -26.28 -12.66 16.21
N GLY A 677 -27.32 -11.84 16.40
CA GLY A 677 -27.81 -11.42 17.71
C GLY A 677 -26.76 -10.72 18.58
N CYS A 678 -27.11 -10.39 19.82
CA CYS A 678 -26.21 -9.73 20.77
C CYS A 678 -26.55 -10.08 22.22
N ASN A 679 -25.57 -9.93 23.11
CA ASN A 679 -25.83 -9.94 24.55
C ASN A 679 -26.38 -8.58 24.97
N ILE A 680 -27.60 -8.55 25.52
CA ILE A 680 -28.31 -7.32 25.86
C ILE A 680 -27.59 -6.54 26.96
N GLU A 681 -26.98 -7.23 27.93
CA GLU A 681 -26.28 -6.59 29.06
C GLU A 681 -25.06 -5.80 28.58
N ASP A 682 -24.29 -6.35 27.63
CA ASP A 682 -23.13 -5.69 27.03
C ASP A 682 -23.55 -4.54 26.10
N LEU A 683 -24.64 -4.73 25.36
CA LEU A 683 -25.19 -3.72 24.46
C LEU A 683 -25.61 -2.46 25.23
N MET A 684 -26.25 -2.63 26.39
CA MET A 684 -26.71 -1.53 27.25
C MET A 684 -25.57 -0.70 27.86
N GLN A 685 -24.38 -1.28 28.02
CA GLN A 685 -23.21 -0.61 28.63
C GLN A 685 -22.25 0.02 27.60
N SER A 686 -22.37 -0.34 26.32
CA SER A 686 -21.48 0.14 25.26
C SER A 686 -21.91 1.50 24.68
N SER A 687 -20.95 2.39 24.40
CA SER A 687 -21.17 3.63 23.63
C SER A 687 -21.53 3.38 22.16
N ALA A 688 -21.40 2.14 21.68
CA ALA A 688 -21.80 1.70 20.34
C ALA A 688 -23.33 1.54 20.17
N SER A 689 -24.11 1.72 21.24
CA SER A 689 -25.57 1.52 21.28
C SER A 689 -26.42 2.78 20.98
N MET A 690 -25.83 3.84 20.40
CA MET A 690 -26.53 5.12 20.18
C MET A 690 -27.87 4.98 19.45
N GLY A 691 -27.96 4.12 18.41
CA GLY A 691 -29.21 3.91 17.66
C GLY A 691 -30.33 3.27 18.49
N ILE A 692 -30.01 2.26 19.31
CA ILE A 692 -30.99 1.56 20.17
C ILE A 692 -31.41 2.43 21.36
N ASN A 693 -30.48 3.21 21.93
CA ASN A 693 -30.83 4.19 22.96
C ASN A 693 -31.72 5.30 22.40
N GLY A 694 -31.45 5.77 21.17
CA GLY A 694 -32.30 6.73 20.48
C GLY A 694 -33.71 6.20 20.20
N ILE A 695 -33.85 4.92 19.82
CA ILE A 695 -35.16 4.26 19.71
C ILE A 695 -35.88 4.28 21.06
N ARG A 696 -35.21 3.88 22.14
CA ARG A 696 -35.81 3.81 23.48
C ARG A 696 -36.26 5.17 24.02
N GLU A 697 -35.44 6.20 23.84
CA GLU A 697 -35.78 7.56 24.27
C GLU A 697 -37.01 8.10 23.53
N ARG A 698 -37.10 7.86 22.21
CA ARG A 698 -38.28 8.22 21.42
C ARG A 698 -39.53 7.47 21.88
N VAL A 699 -39.44 6.17 22.16
CA VAL A 699 -40.59 5.40 22.66
C VAL A 699 -41.06 5.90 24.02
N ARG A 700 -40.12 6.21 24.93
CA ARG A 700 -40.43 6.80 26.25
C ARG A 700 -41.05 8.18 26.16
N ALA A 701 -40.66 9.00 25.19
CA ALA A 701 -41.21 10.34 24.99
C ALA A 701 -42.73 10.35 24.68
N PHE A 702 -43.26 9.23 24.21
CA PHE A 702 -44.68 9.03 23.90
C PHE A 702 -45.34 8.00 24.85
N ASN A 703 -44.85 7.88 26.09
CA ASN A 703 -45.36 6.95 27.11
C ASN A 703 -45.47 5.48 26.62
N GLY A 704 -44.61 5.06 25.68
CA GLY A 704 -44.60 3.71 25.14
C GLY A 704 -43.71 2.73 25.89
N ASP A 705 -44.01 1.44 25.69
CA ASP A 705 -43.22 0.32 26.19
C ASP A 705 -42.40 -0.32 25.07
N MET A 706 -41.15 -0.67 25.38
CA MET A 706 -40.24 -1.37 24.47
C MET A 706 -39.61 -2.57 25.17
N THR A 707 -39.71 -3.74 24.55
CA THR A 707 -39.04 -4.97 24.97
C THR A 707 -38.07 -5.42 23.88
N ILE A 708 -36.83 -5.75 24.27
CA ILE A 708 -35.81 -6.29 23.37
C ILE A 708 -35.42 -7.66 23.90
N THR A 709 -35.41 -8.66 23.03
CA THR A 709 -34.88 -9.99 23.34
C THR A 709 -33.92 -10.41 22.23
N SER A 710 -32.72 -10.85 22.60
CA SER A 710 -31.68 -11.29 21.69
C SER A 710 -30.73 -12.22 22.42
N LYS A 711 -30.20 -13.21 21.71
CA LYS A 711 -29.11 -14.07 22.17
C LYS A 711 -28.09 -14.22 21.04
N PRO A 712 -26.80 -14.44 21.36
CA PRO A 712 -25.79 -14.73 20.34
C PRO A 712 -26.22 -15.92 19.46
N ASN A 713 -26.20 -15.73 18.14
CA ASN A 713 -26.65 -16.64 17.08
C ASN A 713 -28.14 -16.99 17.03
N ASP A 714 -29.00 -16.26 17.76
CA ASP A 714 -30.46 -16.47 17.77
C ASP A 714 -31.22 -15.25 17.21
N GLY A 715 -30.50 -14.32 16.59
CA GLY A 715 -31.07 -13.10 16.03
C GLY A 715 -31.53 -12.08 17.09
N MET A 716 -32.42 -11.17 16.67
CA MET A 716 -32.94 -10.09 17.51
C MET A 716 -34.43 -9.90 17.32
N HIS A 717 -35.14 -9.77 18.44
CA HIS A 717 -36.56 -9.51 18.50
C HIS A 717 -36.81 -8.20 19.27
N ILE A 718 -37.53 -7.28 18.65
CA ILE A 718 -37.89 -5.98 19.24
C ILE A 718 -39.41 -5.84 19.16
N TYR A 719 -40.02 -5.55 20.31
CA TYR A 719 -41.44 -5.26 20.45
C TYR A 719 -41.60 -3.84 21.01
N ILE A 720 -42.34 -2.99 20.29
CA ILE A 720 -42.66 -1.61 20.70
C ILE A 720 -44.17 -1.44 20.70
N GLN A 721 -44.71 -0.85 21.76
CA GLN A 721 -46.12 -0.52 21.90
C GLN A 721 -46.28 0.92 22.41
N ILE A 722 -47.09 1.72 21.73
CA ILE A 722 -47.46 3.08 22.14
C ILE A 722 -48.99 3.19 22.11
N GLN A 723 -49.56 3.77 23.17
CA GLN A 723 -50.98 4.10 23.30
C GLN A 723 -51.13 5.61 23.50
N GLU A 724 -52.06 6.23 22.78
CA GLU A 724 -52.48 7.61 22.96
C GLU A 724 -53.40 7.68 24.21
N GLU A 725 -53.10 8.61 25.13
CA GLU A 725 -53.98 8.89 26.26
C GLU A 725 -55.25 9.59 25.75
N CYS A 726 -56.43 9.04 26.05
CA CYS A 726 -57.69 9.77 25.86
C CYS A 726 -57.75 10.92 26.87
N GLU A 727 -57.70 12.17 26.42
CA GLU A 727 -58.31 13.26 27.18
C GLU A 727 -59.81 12.99 27.28
N GLU A 728 -60.31 12.71 28.50
CA GLU A 728 -61.75 12.74 28.75
C GLU A 728 -62.28 14.13 28.37
N PRO A 729 -63.39 14.22 27.60
CA PRO A 729 -63.99 15.52 27.33
C PRO A 729 -64.44 16.12 28.68
N TYR A 730 -63.86 17.26 29.04
CA TYR A 730 -64.32 18.08 30.15
C TYR A 730 -65.85 18.26 30.02
N LYS A 731 -66.59 17.76 31.01
CA LYS A 731 -68.04 17.97 31.16
C LYS A 731 -68.38 19.41 31.50
#